data_AF-A0A6A5Q971-F1
#
_entry.id   AF-A0A6A5Q971-F1
#
_cell.length_a   1.000
_cell.length_b   1.000
_cell.length_c   1.000
_cell.angle_alpha   90.00
_cell.angle_beta   90.00
_cell.angle_gamma   90.00
#
_symmetry.space_group_name_H-M   'P 1'
#
loop_
_entity.id
_entity.type
_entity.pdbx_description
1 polymer ?
#
loop_
_entity_poly.entity_id
_entity_poly.type
_entity_poly.pdbx_seq_one_letter_code
_entity_poly.pdbx_strand_id
1 'polypeptide(L)'
;MRNPVACVSCRSAKQRCLNAQDGQPCDRCKTTGRACVYPQPGTSRLHRQPKRPRASLSEEAVPTRSAATAALPATNSTPAQGRRQDAHVPSGISGDQTPAPSPTPSAAQQLDGLDPFDLLTDEVKNSYLRCSYKWSFHHTPTLLLRIRDRALEPWMAWAMLALAIRFVNDPPPPFATQTAASNAYAAHARQMLQADLETPSISRVQALLMLTGHDWGAGNGRRAWIYLGMAIRLVEVMGLTQELTVPRNRMPTREEFIEAEVRRRTAWTCFLMDSLLSGGKGRKRSLAAADMAVQLPCERESFVFGEATCTERLDSSVHMPPVALPPGDIGIIGYSLRAANVWGKVARWACSDDFKTELPWSPASQFQQLVYELERWKKSLPQRLQYDLFALHSHNAVEQGQAYCYMHCIHFMSYMFLHRAYLPVLGPQQNGLGADETPSSYDEHKDMWKSWQKTCRTELFNESIMVLEMLEEMRTFGVYFLRGLVPWIGFTIYTAVGVMLYCFNFPSNDDDPRLREKARKCVINGCTFLKEMKTQWPMAATWFETIKRMQAYYRSALGQDAPASPEERQALRRAMIDYGALQPTPVQKPTDSSNAMDTSVVASSISPTSSLRETNPMALQPDHNLITPPTPAPIPALAWNTPNAIPPLEADETFNMDTLDFSAGMEETMMNATQDFWGSFPGEVGVGYQ
;
A
#
# COMPACT_ATOMS: atom_id res chain seq x y z
N MET A 1 -28.26 36.37 18.61
CA MET A 1 -27.54 35.34 17.81
C MET A 1 -26.08 35.34 18.22
N ARG A 2 -25.28 34.27 18.02
CA ARG A 2 -23.83 34.33 18.31
C ARG A 2 -23.08 34.86 17.09
N ASN A 3 -22.58 36.09 17.18
CA ASN A 3 -21.84 36.76 16.12
C ASN A 3 -20.48 36.05 15.89
N PRO A 4 -20.22 35.41 14.72
CA PRO A 4 -19.13 34.44 14.55
C PRO A 4 -17.73 35.07 14.34
N VAL A 5 -17.58 36.38 14.58
CA VAL A 5 -16.39 37.14 14.19
C VAL A 5 -15.63 37.65 15.41
N ALA A 6 -14.46 37.05 15.69
CA ALA A 6 -13.54 37.55 16.71
C ALA A 6 -13.09 39.00 16.43
N CYS A 7 -13.07 39.84 17.47
CA CYS A 7 -12.65 41.24 17.42
C CYS A 7 -11.20 41.40 16.93
N VAL A 8 -10.86 42.60 16.43
CA VAL A 8 -9.54 42.86 15.83
C VAL A 8 -8.39 42.60 16.83
N SER A 9 -8.55 42.97 18.10
CA SER A 9 -7.50 42.79 19.12
C SER A 9 -7.22 41.31 19.43
N CYS A 10 -8.26 40.51 19.69
CA CYS A 10 -8.10 39.06 19.91
C CYS A 10 -7.60 38.33 18.66
N ARG A 11 -8.05 38.74 17.46
CA ARG A 11 -7.59 38.20 16.17
C ARG A 11 -6.10 38.46 15.94
N SER A 12 -5.63 39.69 16.17
CA SER A 12 -4.21 40.06 16.06
C SER A 12 -3.34 39.30 17.07
N ALA A 13 -3.85 39.04 18.28
CA ALA A 13 -3.19 38.23 19.29
C ALA A 13 -3.28 36.70 19.04
N LYS A 14 -3.96 36.24 17.99
CA LYS A 14 -4.27 34.82 17.72
C LYS A 14 -4.97 34.08 18.88
N GLN A 15 -5.78 34.77 19.69
CA GLN A 15 -6.44 34.19 20.86
C GLN A 15 -7.98 34.15 20.73
N ARG A 16 -8.61 33.21 21.46
CA ARG A 16 -10.07 33.01 21.45
C ARG A 16 -10.78 34.24 22.03
N CYS A 17 -11.56 34.91 21.18
CA CYS A 17 -12.48 35.96 21.58
C CYS A 17 -13.70 35.34 22.26
N LEU A 18 -14.04 35.81 23.46
CA LEU A 18 -15.22 35.39 24.23
C LEU A 18 -16.18 36.58 24.27
N ASN A 19 -17.28 36.50 23.52
CA ASN A 19 -18.23 37.60 23.36
C ASN A 19 -19.57 37.23 23.99
N ALA A 20 -20.05 38.07 24.92
CA ALA A 20 -21.28 37.81 25.67
C ALA A 20 -22.52 38.44 25.00
N GLN A 21 -22.41 39.66 24.48
CA GLN A 21 -23.50 40.44 23.89
C GLN A 21 -22.98 41.29 22.72
N ASP A 22 -23.82 41.54 21.71
CA ASP A 22 -23.48 42.48 20.64
C ASP A 22 -23.39 43.92 21.19
N GLY A 23 -22.41 44.69 20.72
CA GLY A 23 -22.16 46.07 21.15
C GLY A 23 -21.23 46.25 22.37
N GLN A 24 -20.95 45.20 23.15
CA GLN A 24 -20.01 45.29 24.29
C GLN A 24 -18.59 44.80 23.96
N PRO A 25 -17.55 45.29 24.67
CA PRO A 25 -16.20 44.76 24.55
C PRO A 25 -16.12 43.33 25.10
N CYS A 26 -15.46 42.43 24.35
CA CYS A 26 -15.24 41.04 24.77
C CYS A 26 -14.47 40.96 26.10
N ASP A 27 -14.69 39.91 26.88
CA ASP A 27 -14.16 39.79 28.25
C ASP A 27 -12.64 39.97 28.31
N ARG A 28 -11.92 39.41 27.33
CA ARG A 28 -10.46 39.50 27.22
C ARG A 28 -9.96 40.91 26.89
N CYS A 29 -10.72 41.71 26.14
CA CYS A 29 -10.39 43.12 25.92
C CYS A 29 -10.73 43.97 27.14
N LYS A 30 -11.86 43.67 27.81
CA LYS A 30 -12.31 44.31 29.04
C LYS A 30 -11.29 44.13 30.18
N THR A 31 -10.76 42.92 30.37
CA THR A 31 -9.72 42.65 31.38
C THR A 31 -8.33 43.15 31.03
N THR A 32 -8.01 43.37 29.74
CA THR A 32 -6.71 43.89 29.31
C THR A 32 -6.70 45.40 29.00
N GLY A 33 -7.81 46.10 29.20
CA GLY A 33 -7.95 47.53 28.90
C GLY A 33 -7.81 47.89 27.40
N ARG A 34 -7.98 46.91 26.50
CA ARG A 34 -7.71 47.07 25.06
C ARG A 34 -8.97 47.43 24.28
N ALA A 35 -8.84 48.33 23.31
CA ALA A 35 -9.93 48.69 22.40
C ALA A 35 -10.50 47.46 21.68
N CYS A 36 -11.80 47.21 21.84
CA CYS A 36 -12.48 46.03 21.31
C CYS A 36 -13.37 46.35 20.10
N VAL A 37 -12.74 46.58 18.95
CA VAL A 37 -13.47 46.83 17.70
C VAL A 37 -13.79 45.52 16.98
N TYR A 38 -15.06 45.33 16.62
CA TYR A 38 -15.50 44.28 15.70
C TYR A 38 -15.49 44.82 14.26
N PRO A 39 -14.95 44.08 13.28
CA PRO A 39 -14.94 44.52 11.89
C PRO A 39 -16.35 44.43 11.28
N GLN A 40 -16.72 45.44 10.50
CA GLN A 40 -17.97 45.50 9.72
C GLN A 40 -18.17 44.20 8.89
N PRO A 41 -19.41 43.69 8.74
CA PRO A 41 -19.71 42.55 7.87
C PRO A 41 -19.10 42.69 6.46
N GLY A 42 -18.68 41.58 5.87
CA GLY A 42 -17.98 41.57 4.57
C GLY A 42 -16.49 41.96 4.62
N THR A 43 -16.06 42.86 5.51
CA THR A 43 -14.67 43.40 5.54
C THR A 43 -13.58 42.40 5.96
N SER A 44 -13.93 41.13 6.20
CA SER A 44 -13.01 40.10 6.72
C SER A 44 -11.86 39.71 5.79
N ARG A 45 -11.86 40.17 4.52
CA ARG A 45 -10.77 39.94 3.55
C ARG A 45 -9.61 40.94 3.71
N LEU A 46 -9.92 42.20 4.01
CA LEU A 46 -8.93 43.27 4.23
C LEU A 46 -8.05 42.94 5.45
N HIS A 47 -8.68 42.55 6.55
CA HIS A 47 -8.01 42.17 7.81
C HIS A 47 -7.34 40.78 7.79
N ARG A 48 -7.10 40.18 6.61
CA ARG A 48 -6.29 38.95 6.43
C ARG A 48 -4.97 39.19 5.68
N GLN A 49 -4.74 40.36 5.12
CA GLN A 49 -3.49 40.63 4.39
C GLN A 49 -2.30 40.83 5.37
N PRO A 50 -1.12 40.23 5.11
CA PRO A 50 0.07 40.47 5.89
C PRO A 50 0.60 41.90 5.65
N LYS A 51 1.10 42.54 6.71
CA LYS A 51 1.38 43.99 6.73
C LYS A 51 2.67 44.44 6.00
N ARG A 52 3.17 43.66 5.02
CA ARG A 52 4.36 43.98 4.21
C ARG A 52 4.19 43.45 2.77
N PRO A 53 4.27 44.30 1.73
CA PRO A 53 4.45 43.87 0.34
C PRO A 53 5.84 43.25 0.12
N ARG A 54 5.96 42.40 -0.90
CA ARG A 54 7.24 41.91 -1.44
C ARG A 54 7.52 42.68 -2.72
N ALA A 55 8.57 43.52 -2.74
CA ALA A 55 8.93 44.30 -3.91
C ALA A 55 9.56 43.43 -5.02
N SER A 56 9.33 43.83 -6.27
CA SER A 56 9.94 43.26 -7.48
C SER A 56 11.18 44.07 -7.93
N LEU A 57 11.95 43.51 -8.86
CA LEU A 57 13.28 43.97 -9.27
C LEU A 57 13.25 45.18 -10.24
N SER A 58 14.25 46.06 -10.10
CA SER A 58 14.88 46.86 -11.16
C SER A 58 16.27 47.33 -10.68
N GLU A 59 17.11 47.89 -11.56
CA GLU A 59 18.58 47.91 -11.40
C GLU A 59 19.21 49.27 -11.01
N GLU A 60 20.52 49.21 -10.73
CA GLU A 60 21.56 50.27 -10.73
C GLU A 60 21.70 51.32 -9.58
N ALA A 61 22.91 51.91 -9.56
CA ALA A 61 23.46 53.02 -8.77
C ALA A 61 24.00 52.77 -7.33
N VAL A 62 25.27 53.16 -7.14
CA VAL A 62 26.10 53.23 -5.91
C VAL A 62 26.64 54.66 -5.83
N PRO A 63 26.60 55.42 -4.70
CA PRO A 63 27.46 55.23 -3.50
C PRO A 63 26.75 55.62 -2.15
N THR A 64 27.34 55.82 -0.96
CA THR A 64 28.74 56.01 -0.49
C THR A 64 28.96 55.59 0.99
N ARG A 65 30.22 55.31 1.35
CA ARG A 65 30.91 55.36 2.67
C ARG A 65 30.17 55.81 3.96
N SER A 66 30.31 54.97 5.02
CA SER A 66 30.93 55.27 6.36
C SER A 66 30.16 54.67 7.56
N ALA A 67 30.73 54.34 8.73
CA ALA A 67 32.07 53.83 9.11
C ALA A 67 32.15 53.58 10.66
N ALA A 68 32.27 52.33 11.12
CA ALA A 68 32.81 51.88 12.44
C ALA A 68 32.87 50.33 12.42
N THR A 69 33.90 49.56 12.83
CA THR A 69 34.69 49.44 14.09
C THR A 69 33.87 49.09 15.34
N ALA A 70 34.27 48.16 16.22
CA ALA A 70 35.55 47.44 16.37
C ALA A 70 35.39 45.93 16.76
N ALA A 71 36.50 45.29 17.16
CA ALA A 71 36.68 43.84 17.27
C ALA A 71 36.30 43.18 18.63
N LEU A 72 36.42 41.85 18.67
CA LEU A 72 36.40 40.97 19.85
C LEU A 72 37.55 41.31 20.85
N PRO A 73 37.48 40.86 22.11
CA PRO A 73 37.93 39.50 22.45
C PRO A 73 37.03 38.74 23.46
N ALA A 74 37.27 37.44 23.61
CA ALA A 74 36.63 36.58 24.61
C ALA A 74 37.47 36.45 25.90
N THR A 75 36.81 36.14 27.02
CA THR A 75 37.46 35.71 28.28
C THR A 75 36.65 34.58 28.95
N ASN A 76 37.35 33.70 29.67
CA ASN A 76 36.76 32.55 30.38
C ASN A 76 36.33 32.91 31.80
N SER A 77 35.21 32.35 32.27
CA SER A 77 35.02 32.01 33.69
C SER A 77 33.91 30.99 33.93
N THR A 78 34.24 29.88 34.59
CA THR A 78 33.29 29.01 35.32
C THR A 78 33.07 29.61 36.72
N PRO A 79 31.95 29.34 37.41
CA PRO A 79 32.03 28.26 38.41
C PRO A 79 30.71 27.52 38.76
N ALA A 80 30.87 26.50 39.63
CA ALA A 80 29.91 26.05 40.65
C ALA A 80 28.57 25.38 40.26
N GLN A 81 28.63 24.05 40.30
CA GLN A 81 27.62 23.09 40.79
C GLN A 81 26.42 23.64 41.59
N GLY A 82 25.23 23.05 41.33
CA GLY A 82 24.06 23.14 42.21
C GLY A 82 23.25 21.85 42.24
N ARG A 83 23.57 20.93 43.17
CA ARG A 83 22.72 19.76 43.49
C ARG A 83 21.43 20.22 44.19
N ARG A 84 20.30 19.59 43.88
CA ARG A 84 19.17 19.42 44.81
C ARG A 84 18.70 17.97 44.78
N GLN A 85 18.16 17.52 45.91
CA GLN A 85 17.88 16.12 46.22
C GLN A 85 16.37 15.81 46.12
N ASP A 86 16.09 14.52 46.19
CA ASP A 86 14.78 13.88 46.09
C ASP A 86 13.83 14.20 47.26
N ALA A 87 12.55 13.87 47.09
CA ALA A 87 11.56 13.75 48.16
C ALA A 87 10.73 12.47 47.98
N HIS A 88 10.49 11.75 49.07
CA HIS A 88 9.89 10.41 49.05
C HIS A 88 8.41 10.35 48.63
N VAL A 89 8.02 9.17 48.11
CA VAL A 89 6.71 8.55 48.32
C VAL A 89 6.97 7.20 49.04
N PRO A 90 6.22 6.84 50.10
CA PRO A 90 6.60 5.75 51.01
C PRO A 90 6.19 4.34 50.53
N SER A 91 6.78 3.31 51.15
CA SER A 91 6.54 1.89 50.83
C SER A 91 5.93 1.10 51.99
N GLY A 92 5.11 0.11 51.63
CA GLY A 92 4.42 -0.88 52.46
C GLY A 92 3.31 -1.50 51.61
N ILE A 93 3.01 -2.80 51.62
CA ILE A 93 3.28 -3.87 52.59
C ILE A 93 3.92 -5.09 51.89
N SER A 94 4.63 -5.95 52.64
CA SER A 94 5.30 -7.16 52.13
C SER A 94 4.33 -8.31 51.78
N GLY A 95 4.66 -9.09 50.75
CA GLY A 95 4.01 -10.34 50.36
C GLY A 95 4.92 -11.15 49.41
N ASP A 96 4.73 -12.48 49.36
CA ASP A 96 5.65 -13.44 48.75
C ASP A 96 6.13 -13.11 47.31
N GLN A 97 7.41 -13.41 47.05
CA GLN A 97 7.98 -13.43 45.70
C GLN A 97 8.30 -14.86 45.26
N THR A 98 7.37 -15.48 44.54
CA THR A 98 7.71 -16.55 43.59
C THR A 98 8.61 -15.94 42.50
N PRO A 99 9.74 -16.55 42.10
CA PRO A 99 10.63 -15.97 41.10
C PRO A 99 9.95 -15.88 39.73
N ALA A 100 9.64 -14.66 39.30
CA ALA A 100 9.14 -14.39 37.96
C ALA A 100 10.24 -14.67 36.90
N PRO A 101 9.87 -15.14 35.68
CA PRO A 101 10.84 -15.34 34.61
C PRO A 101 11.52 -14.01 34.25
N SER A 102 12.84 -14.06 34.05
CA SER A 102 13.65 -12.90 33.68
C SER A 102 13.15 -12.24 32.39
N PRO A 103 13.06 -10.91 32.31
CA PRO A 103 12.56 -10.23 31.13
C PRO A 103 13.47 -10.48 29.92
N THR A 104 12.88 -10.96 28.82
CA THR A 104 13.58 -11.09 27.54
C THR A 104 14.17 -9.74 27.13
N PRO A 105 15.46 -9.66 26.74
CA PRO A 105 16.05 -8.39 26.30
C PRO A 105 15.27 -7.83 25.10
N SER A 106 15.12 -6.52 25.05
CA SER A 106 14.45 -5.87 23.92
C SER A 106 15.24 -6.10 22.63
N ALA A 107 14.55 -6.10 21.49
CA ALA A 107 15.17 -6.33 20.18
C ALA A 107 16.25 -5.29 19.80
N ALA A 108 16.32 -4.15 20.50
CA ALA A 108 17.44 -3.20 20.38
C ALA A 108 18.69 -3.71 21.13
N GLN A 109 18.53 -4.18 22.38
CA GLN A 109 19.60 -4.73 23.22
C GLN A 109 20.23 -6.01 22.64
N GLN A 110 19.49 -6.74 21.79
CA GLN A 110 20.02 -7.88 21.03
C GLN A 110 20.90 -7.48 19.83
N LEU A 111 20.98 -6.18 19.49
CA LEU A 111 21.73 -5.63 18.36
C LEU A 111 22.80 -4.61 18.81
N ASP A 112 22.85 -4.24 20.09
CA ASP A 112 23.83 -3.30 20.63
C ASP A 112 25.26 -3.84 20.44
N GLY A 113 26.09 -3.07 19.73
CA GLY A 113 27.48 -3.43 19.42
C GLY A 113 27.70 -4.29 18.17
N LEU A 114 26.65 -4.69 17.44
CA LEU A 114 26.80 -5.36 16.15
C LEU A 114 27.08 -4.36 15.02
N ASP A 115 28.07 -4.65 14.17
CA ASP A 115 28.27 -3.93 12.90
C ASP A 115 27.37 -4.56 11.80
N PRO A 116 26.45 -3.79 11.18
CA PRO A 116 25.61 -4.31 10.11
C PRO A 116 26.40 -4.73 8.86
N PHE A 117 27.64 -4.26 8.65
CA PHE A 117 28.48 -4.69 7.53
C PHE A 117 28.89 -6.16 7.63
N ASP A 118 29.06 -6.71 8.84
CA ASP A 118 29.36 -8.14 9.04
C ASP A 118 28.15 -9.04 8.75
N LEU A 119 26.94 -8.47 8.84
CA LEU A 119 25.68 -9.16 8.53
C LEU A 119 25.33 -9.09 7.02
N LEU A 120 26.00 -8.24 6.23
CA LEU A 120 25.81 -8.11 4.78
C LEU A 120 26.60 -9.20 3.99
N THR A 121 26.33 -10.47 4.32
CA THR A 121 26.89 -11.66 3.65
C THR A 121 26.54 -11.70 2.16
N ASP A 122 27.23 -12.53 1.37
CA ASP A 122 26.93 -12.67 -0.07
C ASP A 122 25.50 -13.17 -0.32
N GLU A 123 24.95 -14.05 0.53
CA GLU A 123 23.55 -14.46 0.45
C GLU A 123 22.59 -13.29 0.70
N VAL A 124 22.87 -12.43 1.69
CA VAL A 124 22.08 -11.23 2.00
C VAL A 124 22.18 -10.20 0.86
N LYS A 125 23.37 -9.97 0.30
CA LYS A 125 23.56 -9.05 -0.84
C LYS A 125 22.84 -9.56 -2.10
N ASN A 126 22.93 -10.85 -2.40
CA ASN A 126 22.22 -11.47 -3.53
C ASN A 126 20.70 -11.43 -3.34
N SER A 127 20.22 -11.72 -2.12
CA SER A 127 18.80 -11.58 -1.75
C SER A 127 18.30 -10.15 -1.87
N TYR A 128 19.12 -9.17 -1.48
CA TYR A 128 18.81 -7.76 -1.66
C TYR A 128 18.68 -7.39 -3.14
N LEU A 129 19.69 -7.70 -3.95
CA LEU A 129 19.71 -7.35 -5.37
C LEU A 129 18.55 -7.97 -6.16
N ARG A 130 18.16 -9.21 -5.83
CA ARG A 130 16.95 -9.82 -6.40
C ARG A 130 15.68 -9.06 -6.04
N CYS A 131 15.44 -8.74 -4.76
CA CYS A 131 14.27 -7.95 -4.38
C CYS A 131 14.36 -6.45 -4.77
N SER A 132 15.50 -5.97 -5.27
CA SER A 132 15.73 -4.54 -5.51
C SER A 132 15.15 -4.00 -6.82
N TYR A 133 14.48 -4.78 -7.68
CA TYR A 133 13.88 -4.22 -8.91
C TYR A 133 12.86 -3.11 -8.63
N LYS A 134 12.09 -3.22 -7.53
CA LYS A 134 11.21 -2.15 -7.03
C LYS A 134 11.98 -0.96 -6.42
N TRP A 135 13.20 -1.21 -5.97
CA TRP A 135 14.11 -0.29 -5.27
C TRP A 135 15.30 0.11 -6.14
N SER A 136 15.10 0.18 -7.46
CA SER A 136 16.16 0.34 -8.48
C SER A 136 16.83 1.72 -8.51
N PHE A 137 16.89 2.40 -7.36
CA PHE A 137 17.61 3.66 -7.15
C PHE A 137 19.09 3.50 -6.81
N HIS A 138 19.53 2.28 -6.49
CA HIS A 138 20.94 1.99 -6.24
C HIS A 138 21.71 1.76 -7.54
N HIS A 139 22.84 2.46 -7.70
CA HIS A 139 23.85 2.09 -8.69
C HIS A 139 24.64 0.89 -8.15
N THR A 140 24.38 -0.31 -8.67
CA THR A 140 24.87 -1.59 -8.10
C THR A 140 26.39 -1.63 -7.86
N PRO A 141 27.27 -1.23 -8.81
CA PRO A 141 28.72 -1.22 -8.56
C PRO A 141 29.10 -0.30 -7.38
N THR A 142 28.57 0.92 -7.32
CA THR A 142 28.87 1.86 -6.23
C THR A 142 28.31 1.39 -4.90
N LEU A 143 27.13 0.76 -4.87
CA LEU A 143 26.57 0.18 -3.65
C LEU A 143 27.48 -0.92 -3.10
N LEU A 144 27.90 -1.87 -3.94
CA LEU A 144 28.74 -2.99 -3.51
C LEU A 144 30.13 -2.53 -3.04
N LEU A 145 30.72 -1.53 -3.70
CA LEU A 145 31.95 -0.88 -3.25
C LEU A 145 31.77 -0.19 -1.89
N ARG A 146 30.70 0.59 -1.69
CA ARG A 146 30.41 1.24 -0.39
C ARG A 146 30.12 0.25 0.73
N ILE A 147 29.63 -0.96 0.43
CA ILE A 147 29.49 -2.04 1.42
C ILE A 147 30.85 -2.64 1.77
N ARG A 148 31.66 -2.99 0.77
CA ARG A 148 33.03 -3.50 0.95
C ARG A 148 33.89 -2.56 1.80
N ASP A 149 33.81 -1.27 1.51
CA ASP A 149 34.65 -0.22 2.12
C ASP A 149 34.05 0.34 3.43
N ARG A 150 32.96 -0.28 3.96
CA ARG A 150 32.17 0.19 5.12
C ARG A 150 31.79 1.68 5.07
N ALA A 151 31.61 2.19 3.85
CA ALA A 151 31.37 3.60 3.53
C ALA A 151 29.89 3.91 3.20
N LEU A 152 28.99 2.96 3.40
CA LEU A 152 27.52 3.15 3.37
C LEU A 152 27.04 3.72 4.72
N GLU A 153 25.96 4.50 4.74
CA GLU A 153 25.40 4.97 6.02
C GLU A 153 24.76 3.81 6.80
N PRO A 154 24.98 3.66 8.13
CA PRO A 154 24.52 2.47 8.87
C PRO A 154 23.01 2.22 8.82
N TRP A 155 22.18 3.27 8.76
CA TRP A 155 20.72 3.13 8.59
C TRP A 155 20.33 2.52 7.24
N MET A 156 21.15 2.70 6.19
CA MET A 156 20.96 2.02 4.90
C MET A 156 21.31 0.54 5.01
N ALA A 157 22.43 0.19 5.66
CA ALA A 157 22.81 -1.19 5.88
C ALA A 157 21.74 -1.96 6.69
N TRP A 158 21.26 -1.39 7.80
CA TRP A 158 20.16 -1.97 8.59
C TRP A 158 18.82 -2.04 7.82
N ALA A 159 18.49 -1.06 6.97
CA ALA A 159 17.28 -1.09 6.16
C ALA A 159 17.36 -2.11 4.99
N MET A 160 18.55 -2.33 4.43
CA MET A 160 18.80 -3.41 3.47
C MET A 160 18.67 -4.79 4.12
N LEU A 161 19.30 -4.98 5.29
CA LEU A 161 19.16 -6.19 6.11
C LEU A 161 17.69 -6.48 6.44
N ALA A 162 16.93 -5.46 6.86
CA ALA A 162 15.51 -5.57 7.19
C ALA A 162 14.60 -6.05 6.04
N LEU A 163 15.02 -5.85 4.78
CA LEU A 163 14.37 -6.44 3.60
C LEU A 163 14.93 -7.82 3.26
N ALA A 164 16.26 -7.92 3.12
CA ALA A 164 16.93 -9.07 2.50
C ALA A 164 16.97 -10.31 3.40
N ILE A 165 17.04 -10.15 4.72
CA ILE A 165 17.09 -11.29 5.66
C ILE A 165 15.81 -12.13 5.66
N ARG A 166 14.75 -11.70 4.96
CA ARG A 166 13.52 -12.49 4.75
C ARG A 166 13.72 -13.67 3.78
N PHE A 167 14.84 -13.72 3.05
CA PHE A 167 15.05 -14.66 1.95
C PHE A 167 16.29 -15.56 2.09
N VAL A 168 17.08 -15.38 3.16
CA VAL A 168 18.19 -16.28 3.50
C VAL A 168 17.68 -17.64 3.99
N ASN A 169 18.46 -18.70 3.76
CA ASN A 169 18.12 -20.07 4.16
C ASN A 169 17.81 -20.17 5.66
N ASP A 170 18.74 -19.71 6.49
CA ASP A 170 18.71 -19.89 7.94
C ASP A 170 18.50 -18.57 8.68
N PRO A 171 17.76 -18.55 9.80
CA PRO A 171 17.59 -17.35 10.59
C PRO A 171 18.90 -16.99 11.32
N PRO A 172 19.37 -15.73 11.27
CA PRO A 172 20.63 -15.36 11.92
C PRO A 172 20.50 -15.39 13.45
N PRO A 173 21.44 -16.00 14.18
CA PRO A 173 21.47 -15.93 15.65
C PRO A 173 21.48 -14.47 16.14
N PRO A 174 20.81 -14.15 17.26
CA PRO A 174 20.07 -15.03 18.17
C PRO A 174 18.58 -15.20 17.79
N PHE A 175 18.16 -14.86 16.57
CA PHE A 175 16.75 -14.84 16.18
C PHE A 175 16.25 -16.23 15.75
N ALA A 176 15.09 -16.64 16.27
CA ALA A 176 14.48 -17.93 15.91
C ALA A 176 13.83 -17.99 14.51
N THR A 177 13.65 -16.84 13.83
CA THR A 177 13.10 -16.76 12.46
C THR A 177 13.63 -15.57 11.69
N GLN A 178 13.66 -15.67 10.36
CA GLN A 178 13.98 -14.59 9.42
C GLN A 178 13.08 -13.36 9.64
N THR A 179 11.79 -13.56 9.91
CA THR A 179 10.85 -12.46 10.19
C THR A 179 11.15 -11.78 11.54
N ALA A 180 11.61 -12.50 12.57
CA ALA A 180 12.04 -11.88 13.83
C ALA A 180 13.29 -11.00 13.62
N ALA A 181 14.32 -11.51 12.92
CA ALA A 181 15.51 -10.74 12.56
C ALA A 181 15.17 -9.50 11.71
N SER A 182 14.35 -9.69 10.67
CA SER A 182 13.85 -8.61 9.80
C SER A 182 13.15 -7.50 10.59
N ASN A 183 12.29 -7.85 11.55
CA ASN A 183 11.58 -6.89 12.40
C ASN A 183 12.52 -6.15 13.37
N ALA A 184 13.55 -6.83 13.89
CA ALA A 184 14.56 -6.24 14.78
C ALA A 184 15.48 -5.26 14.03
N TYR A 185 16.03 -5.66 12.89
CA TYR A 185 16.83 -4.80 12.01
C TYR A 185 16.03 -3.57 11.55
N ALA A 186 14.75 -3.77 11.21
CA ALA A 186 13.85 -2.66 10.90
C ALA A 186 13.63 -1.71 12.09
N ALA A 187 13.57 -2.23 13.33
CA ALA A 187 13.45 -1.40 14.53
C ALA A 187 14.71 -0.55 14.76
N HIS A 188 15.89 -1.15 14.64
CA HIS A 188 17.16 -0.45 14.79
C HIS A 188 17.33 0.63 13.70
N ALA A 189 17.08 0.31 12.43
CA ALA A 189 17.09 1.29 11.34
C ALA A 189 16.16 2.49 11.59
N ARG A 190 14.94 2.23 12.10
CA ARG A 190 13.96 3.28 12.47
C ARG A 190 14.47 4.16 13.61
N GLN A 191 15.08 3.57 14.64
CA GLN A 191 15.68 4.31 15.76
C GLN A 191 16.81 5.23 15.30
N MET A 192 17.70 4.76 14.43
CA MET A 192 18.77 5.60 13.86
C MET A 192 18.22 6.78 13.04
N LEU A 193 17.23 6.54 12.18
CA LEU A 193 16.60 7.59 11.39
C LEU A 193 15.85 8.61 12.26
N GLN A 194 15.23 8.16 13.35
CA GLN A 194 14.47 9.03 14.26
C GLN A 194 15.34 10.04 15.03
N ALA A 195 16.64 9.80 15.18
CA ALA A 195 17.55 10.69 15.90
C ALA A 195 17.83 12.01 15.17
N ASP A 196 17.77 12.01 13.83
CA ASP A 196 17.90 13.21 12.99
C ASP A 196 17.05 13.03 11.73
N LEU A 197 15.78 13.45 11.85
CA LEU A 197 14.78 13.48 10.79
C LEU A 197 14.77 14.80 10.00
N GLU A 198 15.39 15.85 10.53
CA GLU A 198 15.34 17.20 9.96
C GLU A 198 16.39 17.42 8.86
N THR A 199 17.49 16.65 8.86
CA THR A 199 18.54 16.72 7.84
C THR A 199 18.19 15.90 6.58
N PRO A 200 17.83 16.53 5.44
CA PRO A 200 17.45 15.80 4.23
C PRO A 200 18.66 15.17 3.54
N SER A 201 18.52 13.92 3.08
CA SER A 201 19.59 13.17 2.38
C SER A 201 19.02 12.02 1.56
N ILE A 202 19.67 11.69 0.44
CA ILE A 202 19.21 10.65 -0.50
C ILE A 202 19.10 9.29 0.21
N SER A 203 20.10 8.92 1.00
CA SER A 203 20.12 7.69 1.79
C SER A 203 19.01 7.62 2.84
N ARG A 204 18.59 8.74 3.45
CA ARG A 204 17.40 8.75 4.33
C ARG A 204 16.12 8.45 3.54
N VAL A 205 15.94 9.06 2.37
CA VAL A 205 14.80 8.76 1.48
C VAL A 205 14.79 7.28 1.11
N GLN A 206 15.93 6.75 0.69
CA GLN A 206 16.10 5.36 0.29
C GLN A 206 15.86 4.37 1.45
N ALA A 207 16.32 4.68 2.66
CA ALA A 207 16.04 3.87 3.85
C ALA A 207 14.56 3.92 4.26
N LEU A 208 13.92 5.10 4.22
CA LEU A 208 12.48 5.23 4.48
C LEU A 208 11.63 4.50 3.44
N LEU A 209 12.05 4.49 2.17
CA LEU A 209 11.45 3.69 1.11
C LEU A 209 11.58 2.18 1.40
N MET A 210 12.78 1.69 1.71
CA MET A 210 13.00 0.28 2.07
C MET A 210 12.19 -0.14 3.32
N LEU A 211 12.12 0.73 4.33
CA LEU A 211 11.30 0.51 5.53
C LEU A 211 9.80 0.53 5.22
N THR A 212 9.34 1.37 4.30
CA THR A 212 7.97 1.31 3.76
C THR A 212 7.69 -0.07 3.13
N GLY A 213 8.66 -0.62 2.40
CA GLY A 213 8.64 -1.98 1.88
C GLY A 213 8.53 -3.05 2.97
N HIS A 214 9.40 -2.98 3.98
CA HIS A 214 9.41 -3.90 5.11
C HIS A 214 8.09 -3.85 5.90
N ASP A 215 7.61 -2.65 6.25
CA ASP A 215 6.40 -2.46 7.05
C ASP A 215 5.15 -2.87 6.29
N TRP A 216 5.08 -2.60 4.99
CA TRP A 216 4.04 -3.16 4.15
C TRP A 216 4.10 -4.69 4.20
N GLY A 217 5.29 -5.26 3.95
CA GLY A 217 5.63 -6.68 4.06
C GLY A 217 5.11 -7.37 5.33
N ALA A 218 5.27 -6.72 6.47
CA ALA A 218 4.88 -7.21 7.79
C ALA A 218 3.40 -6.93 8.15
N GLY A 219 2.60 -6.33 7.27
CA GLY A 219 1.21 -5.93 7.55
C GLY A 219 1.07 -4.66 8.40
N ASN A 220 2.15 -3.92 8.66
CA ASN A 220 2.17 -2.67 9.42
C ASN A 220 1.68 -1.48 8.57
N GLY A 221 0.51 -1.60 7.94
CA GLY A 221 0.05 -0.68 6.88
C GLY A 221 0.09 0.81 7.23
N ARG A 222 -0.31 1.19 8.47
CA ARG A 222 -0.19 2.58 8.96
C ARG A 222 1.26 3.09 8.98
N ARG A 223 2.23 2.24 9.34
CA ARG A 223 3.63 2.63 9.51
C ARG A 223 4.30 2.84 8.16
N ALA A 224 4.04 1.96 7.20
CA ALA A 224 4.44 2.14 5.81
C ALA A 224 3.88 3.44 5.20
N TRP A 225 2.59 3.76 5.40
CA TRP A 225 2.03 5.04 4.92
C TRP A 225 2.78 6.27 5.47
N ILE A 226 3.17 6.23 6.75
CA ILE A 226 3.91 7.32 7.39
C ILE A 226 5.32 7.46 6.80
N TYR A 227 6.09 6.37 6.66
CA TYR A 227 7.44 6.44 6.10
C TYR A 227 7.46 6.82 4.61
N LEU A 228 6.45 6.41 3.84
CA LEU A 228 6.27 6.86 2.47
C LEU A 228 6.00 8.37 2.41
N GLY A 229 5.09 8.87 3.24
CA GLY A 229 4.82 10.31 3.35
C GLY A 229 6.08 11.12 3.73
N MET A 230 6.90 10.60 4.66
CA MET A 230 8.18 11.20 5.04
C MET A 230 9.18 11.20 3.87
N ALA A 231 9.34 10.07 3.17
CA ALA A 231 10.21 9.97 1.99
C ALA A 231 9.80 10.96 0.88
N ILE A 232 8.49 11.13 0.66
CA ILE A 232 7.94 12.10 -0.31
C ILE A 232 8.23 13.54 0.11
N ARG A 233 8.01 13.92 1.39
CA ARG A 233 8.34 15.28 1.86
C ARG A 233 9.85 15.58 1.74
N LEU A 234 10.71 14.60 1.98
CA LEU A 234 12.15 14.76 1.77
C LEU A 234 12.52 14.90 0.28
N VAL A 235 11.89 14.13 -0.62
CA VAL A 235 12.04 14.28 -2.08
C VAL A 235 11.68 15.69 -2.56
N GLU A 236 10.58 16.25 -2.03
CA GLU A 236 10.14 17.62 -2.32
C GLU A 236 11.13 18.67 -1.80
N VAL A 237 11.54 18.58 -0.53
CA VAL A 237 12.49 19.52 0.09
C VAL A 237 13.86 19.49 -0.60
N MET A 238 14.29 18.32 -1.09
CA MET A 238 15.53 18.15 -1.85
C MET A 238 15.41 18.49 -3.35
N GLY A 239 14.21 18.83 -3.82
CA GLY A 239 13.94 19.17 -5.23
C GLY A 239 14.16 18.03 -6.22
N LEU A 240 14.11 16.75 -5.79
CA LEU A 240 14.48 15.60 -6.64
C LEU A 240 13.48 15.30 -7.77
N THR A 241 12.35 16.01 -7.83
CA THR A 241 11.38 15.94 -8.94
C THR A 241 11.69 16.93 -10.07
N GLN A 242 12.78 17.70 -9.97
CA GLN A 242 13.35 18.56 -11.00
C GLN A 242 14.67 17.96 -11.52
N GLU A 243 15.07 18.33 -12.73
CA GLU A 243 16.42 18.00 -13.23
C GLU A 243 17.52 18.76 -12.49
N LEU A 244 18.69 18.13 -12.37
CA LEU A 244 19.91 18.83 -11.97
C LEU A 244 20.37 19.79 -13.08
N THR A 245 21.04 20.88 -12.69
CA THR A 245 21.68 21.80 -13.65
C THR A 245 22.93 21.15 -14.24
N VAL A 246 22.78 20.53 -15.41
CA VAL A 246 23.88 19.93 -16.18
C VAL A 246 24.93 21.00 -16.57
N PRO A 247 26.24 20.69 -16.53
CA PRO A 247 27.29 21.60 -17.01
C PRO A 247 27.02 22.09 -18.45
N ARG A 248 27.05 23.40 -18.68
CA ARG A 248 26.72 24.00 -19.99
C ARG A 248 27.81 23.85 -21.06
N ASN A 249 29.05 23.57 -20.65
CA ASN A 249 30.23 23.71 -21.51
C ASN A 249 31.01 22.38 -21.70
N ARG A 250 30.53 21.27 -21.13
CA ARG A 250 31.13 19.93 -21.27
C ARG A 250 30.09 18.85 -21.04
N MET A 251 30.38 17.63 -21.50
CA MET A 251 29.64 16.44 -21.08
C MET A 251 29.72 16.29 -19.54
N PRO A 252 28.67 15.74 -18.89
CA PRO A 252 28.77 15.30 -17.50
C PRO A 252 29.81 14.17 -17.38
N THR A 253 30.45 14.04 -16.21
CA THR A 253 31.27 12.85 -15.94
C THR A 253 30.37 11.64 -15.66
N ARG A 254 30.97 10.44 -15.65
CA ARG A 254 30.32 9.19 -15.22
C ARG A 254 29.67 9.36 -13.84
N GLU A 255 30.38 9.98 -12.91
CA GLU A 255 29.99 10.16 -11.51
C GLU A 255 28.82 11.15 -11.38
N GLU A 256 28.87 12.28 -12.10
CA GLU A 256 27.78 13.26 -12.16
C GLU A 256 26.51 12.65 -12.77
N PHE A 257 26.66 11.85 -13.83
CA PHE A 257 25.53 11.14 -14.44
C PHE A 257 24.94 10.08 -13.50
N ILE A 258 25.78 9.28 -12.83
CA ILE A 258 25.33 8.29 -11.85
C ILE A 258 24.61 8.97 -10.67
N GLU A 259 25.10 10.09 -10.14
CA GLU A 259 24.38 10.82 -9.08
C GLU A 259 23.02 11.33 -9.56
N ALA A 260 22.96 11.92 -10.77
CA ALA A 260 21.70 12.37 -11.36
C ALA A 260 20.71 11.20 -11.54
N GLU A 261 21.16 10.07 -12.10
CA GLU A 261 20.34 8.88 -12.32
C GLU A 261 19.84 8.27 -11.00
N VAL A 262 20.68 8.21 -9.96
CA VAL A 262 20.29 7.82 -8.57
C VAL A 262 19.21 8.75 -8.02
N ARG A 263 19.34 10.06 -8.19
CA ARG A 263 18.34 11.05 -7.74
C ARG A 263 17.01 10.87 -8.45
N ARG A 264 17.03 10.77 -9.79
CA ARG A 264 15.83 10.55 -10.62
C ARG A 264 15.12 9.25 -10.24
N ARG A 265 15.86 8.14 -10.11
CA ARG A 265 15.30 6.85 -9.67
C ARG A 265 14.76 6.88 -8.25
N THR A 266 15.38 7.63 -7.33
CA THR A 266 14.87 7.80 -5.96
C THR A 266 13.52 8.52 -5.96
N ALA A 267 13.39 9.65 -6.67
CA ALA A 267 12.13 10.38 -6.79
C ALA A 267 11.04 9.56 -7.51
N TRP A 268 11.40 8.86 -8.58
CA TRP A 268 10.47 7.96 -9.28
C TRP A 268 10.04 6.76 -8.43
N THR A 269 10.88 6.26 -7.51
CA THR A 269 10.48 5.21 -6.56
C THR A 269 9.44 5.72 -5.56
N CYS A 270 9.55 6.97 -5.08
CA CYS A 270 8.49 7.61 -4.30
C CYS A 270 7.17 7.69 -5.09
N PHE A 271 7.20 8.17 -6.35
CA PHE A 271 6.02 8.23 -7.21
C PHE A 271 5.37 6.86 -7.45
N LEU A 272 6.19 5.84 -7.74
CA LEU A 272 5.77 4.45 -7.90
C LEU A 272 5.05 3.94 -6.65
N MET A 273 5.67 4.09 -5.48
CA MET A 273 5.08 3.63 -4.22
C MET A 273 3.80 4.38 -3.83
N ASP A 274 3.78 5.70 -3.98
CA ASP A 274 2.62 6.55 -3.70
C ASP A 274 1.43 6.14 -4.57
N SER A 275 1.66 5.84 -5.84
CA SER A 275 0.61 5.35 -6.73
C SER A 275 0.09 3.97 -6.36
N LEU A 276 0.99 3.03 -6.06
CA LEU A 276 0.63 1.65 -5.71
C LEU A 276 -0.07 1.54 -4.34
N LEU A 277 0.29 2.37 -3.35
CA LEU A 277 -0.21 2.26 -1.98
C LEU A 277 -1.33 3.26 -1.61
N SER A 278 -1.61 4.27 -2.44
CA SER A 278 -2.73 5.21 -2.20
C SER A 278 -4.13 4.61 -2.45
N GLY A 279 -4.25 3.47 -3.13
CA GLY A 279 -5.53 2.94 -3.64
C GLY A 279 -6.61 2.53 -2.62
N GLY A 280 -6.37 2.68 -1.32
CA GLY A 280 -7.32 2.28 -0.27
C GLY A 280 -7.92 3.46 0.50
N LYS A 281 -9.20 3.36 0.88
CA LYS A 281 -9.98 4.30 1.70
C LYS A 281 -9.97 5.76 1.20
N GLY A 282 -9.95 5.97 -0.11
CA GLY A 282 -10.01 7.31 -0.73
C GLY A 282 -8.80 8.21 -0.43
N ARG A 283 -7.65 7.63 -0.05
CA ARG A 283 -6.41 8.41 0.11
C ARG A 283 -6.01 9.00 -1.25
N LYS A 284 -5.57 10.25 -1.24
CA LYS A 284 -5.05 10.91 -2.45
C LYS A 284 -3.55 10.66 -2.55
N ARG A 285 -3.06 10.35 -3.76
CA ARG A 285 -1.62 10.40 -4.11
C ARG A 285 -1.06 11.76 -3.67
N SER A 286 0.11 11.74 -3.05
CA SER A 286 0.85 12.92 -2.63
C SER A 286 1.69 13.51 -3.77
N LEU A 287 2.10 12.68 -4.74
CA LEU A 287 2.80 13.08 -5.96
C LEU A 287 1.89 12.87 -7.18
N ALA A 288 1.66 13.93 -7.95
CA ALA A 288 1.01 13.87 -9.25
C ALA A 288 2.04 13.74 -10.38
N ALA A 289 1.59 13.27 -11.55
CA ALA A 289 2.42 13.19 -12.74
C ALA A 289 3.00 14.56 -13.17
N ALA A 290 2.30 15.66 -12.87
CA ALA A 290 2.73 17.02 -13.17
C ALA A 290 3.81 17.55 -12.22
N ASP A 291 3.98 16.96 -11.03
CA ASP A 291 5.02 17.36 -10.07
C ASP A 291 6.40 16.79 -10.44
N MET A 292 6.41 15.75 -11.30
CA MET A 292 7.58 15.02 -11.77
C MET A 292 8.16 15.66 -13.04
N ALA A 293 8.73 16.86 -12.89
CA ALA A 293 9.37 17.64 -13.95
C ALA A 293 10.78 17.11 -14.34
N VAL A 294 10.91 15.79 -14.47
CA VAL A 294 12.17 15.03 -14.53
C VAL A 294 12.05 13.87 -15.53
N GLN A 295 13.14 13.49 -16.21
CA GLN A 295 13.15 12.40 -17.20
C GLN A 295 12.99 11.03 -16.53
N LEU A 296 12.42 10.05 -17.25
CA LEU A 296 12.27 8.67 -16.75
C LEU A 296 13.64 8.00 -16.54
N PRO A 297 13.76 6.97 -15.69
CA PRO A 297 15.00 6.21 -15.56
C PRO A 297 15.42 5.57 -16.88
N CYS A 298 16.72 5.60 -17.19
CA CYS A 298 17.27 4.91 -18.36
C CYS A 298 17.26 3.38 -18.20
N GLU A 299 17.65 2.65 -19.23
CA GLU A 299 17.85 1.20 -19.13
C GLU A 299 18.96 0.82 -18.13
N ARG A 300 19.04 -0.47 -17.76
CA ARG A 300 19.90 -0.95 -16.66
C ARG A 300 21.38 -0.75 -16.99
N GLU A 301 21.73 -0.95 -18.26
CA GLU A 301 23.09 -1.05 -18.78
C GLU A 301 23.76 0.34 -18.76
N SER A 302 23.12 1.35 -19.35
CA SER A 302 23.64 2.73 -19.32
C SER A 302 23.78 3.28 -17.90
N PHE A 303 22.90 2.88 -16.97
CA PHE A 303 23.08 3.22 -15.56
C PHE A 303 24.32 2.54 -14.94
N VAL A 304 24.49 1.22 -15.14
CA VAL A 304 25.58 0.41 -14.56
C VAL A 304 26.96 0.76 -15.12
N PHE A 305 27.06 1.14 -16.40
CA PHE A 305 28.32 1.60 -17.00
C PHE A 305 28.52 3.12 -16.86
N GLY A 306 27.51 3.86 -16.38
CA GLY A 306 27.55 5.32 -16.20
C GLY A 306 27.61 6.09 -17.50
N GLU A 307 26.89 5.63 -18.52
CA GLU A 307 26.84 6.20 -19.86
C GLU A 307 25.79 7.31 -19.94
N ALA A 308 26.25 8.56 -20.08
CA ALA A 308 25.39 9.73 -20.01
C ALA A 308 24.38 9.80 -21.17
N THR A 309 23.09 9.79 -20.83
CA THR A 309 21.98 9.76 -21.81
C THR A 309 20.77 10.59 -21.38
N CYS A 310 20.01 11.09 -22.36
CA CYS A 310 18.74 11.82 -22.14
C CYS A 310 17.55 10.95 -22.57
N THR A 311 16.62 10.72 -21.65
CA THR A 311 15.42 9.91 -21.84
C THR A 311 14.17 10.79 -21.96
N GLU A 312 13.07 10.18 -22.39
CA GLU A 312 11.76 10.83 -22.37
C GLU A 312 11.18 10.97 -20.94
N ARG A 313 10.30 11.96 -20.78
CA ARG A 313 9.49 12.21 -19.58
C ARG A 313 8.23 11.34 -19.58
N LEU A 314 7.50 11.36 -18.46
CA LEU A 314 6.28 10.55 -18.27
C LEU A 314 5.17 10.85 -19.31
N ASP A 315 5.15 12.06 -19.87
CA ASP A 315 4.26 12.50 -20.95
C ASP A 315 4.75 12.14 -22.37
N SER A 316 5.93 11.52 -22.50
CA SER A 316 6.65 11.22 -23.76
C SER A 316 7.34 12.44 -24.41
N SER A 317 7.50 13.55 -23.69
CA SER A 317 8.35 14.67 -24.14
C SER A 317 9.82 14.41 -23.84
N VAL A 318 10.72 14.80 -24.75
CA VAL A 318 12.18 14.80 -24.50
C VAL A 318 12.61 16.26 -24.27
N HIS A 319 13.28 16.52 -23.15
CA HIS A 319 13.81 17.85 -22.83
C HIS A 319 15.34 17.82 -22.81
N MET A 320 15.93 18.10 -23.97
CA MET A 320 17.38 18.04 -24.17
C MET A 320 18.11 19.07 -23.28
N PRO A 321 19.14 18.66 -22.50
CA PRO A 321 19.99 19.59 -21.78
C PRO A 321 20.85 20.45 -22.73
N PRO A 322 21.44 21.57 -22.25
CA PRO A 322 22.19 22.51 -23.10
C PRO A 322 23.40 21.90 -23.84
N VAL A 323 23.99 20.85 -23.26
CA VAL A 323 24.95 19.97 -23.94
C VAL A 323 24.16 18.73 -24.38
N ALA A 324 24.02 18.52 -25.69
CA ALA A 324 23.23 17.42 -26.21
C ALA A 324 23.82 16.06 -25.81
N LEU A 325 23.02 15.24 -25.12
CA LEU A 325 23.35 13.85 -24.79
C LEU A 325 22.76 12.89 -25.85
N PRO A 326 23.32 11.69 -26.02
CA PRO A 326 22.66 10.60 -26.75
C PRO A 326 21.23 10.35 -26.22
N PRO A 327 20.21 10.22 -27.09
CA PRO A 327 18.90 9.72 -26.70
C PRO A 327 19.00 8.32 -26.07
N GLY A 328 18.17 8.05 -25.06
CA GLY A 328 18.19 6.79 -24.31
C GLY A 328 16.85 6.09 -24.23
N ASP A 329 16.89 4.77 -24.34
CA ASP A 329 15.75 3.88 -24.08
C ASP A 329 15.34 3.94 -22.60
N ILE A 330 14.03 3.83 -22.36
CA ILE A 330 13.48 3.62 -21.02
C ILE A 330 13.26 2.12 -20.77
N GLY A 331 13.97 1.56 -19.79
CA GLY A 331 13.85 0.13 -19.48
C GLY A 331 12.51 -0.25 -18.81
N ILE A 332 12.41 -1.51 -18.35
CA ILE A 332 11.27 -2.06 -17.58
C ILE A 332 10.80 -1.10 -16.47
N ILE A 333 11.73 -0.39 -15.83
CA ILE A 333 11.44 0.59 -14.77
C ILE A 333 10.63 1.79 -15.33
N GLY A 334 11.01 2.35 -16.46
CA GLY A 334 10.29 3.46 -17.10
C GLY A 334 8.88 3.09 -17.54
N TYR A 335 8.72 1.90 -18.14
CA TYR A 335 7.41 1.37 -18.49
C TYR A 335 6.56 1.00 -17.27
N SER A 336 7.16 0.52 -16.18
CA SER A 336 6.50 0.32 -14.88
C SER A 336 5.96 1.63 -14.29
N LEU A 337 6.68 2.74 -14.45
CA LEU A 337 6.24 4.07 -13.99
C LEU A 337 5.06 4.59 -14.82
N ARG A 338 5.06 4.33 -16.13
CA ARG A 338 3.91 4.60 -17.01
C ARG A 338 2.68 3.78 -16.59
N ALA A 339 2.82 2.48 -16.37
CA ALA A 339 1.75 1.63 -15.86
C ALA A 339 1.25 2.12 -14.48
N ALA A 340 2.16 2.46 -13.57
CA ALA A 340 1.84 2.97 -12.25
C ALA A 340 1.10 4.31 -12.28
N ASN A 341 1.36 5.18 -13.26
CA ASN A 341 0.60 6.42 -13.41
C ASN A 341 -0.89 6.13 -13.72
N VAL A 342 -1.16 5.24 -14.68
CA VAL A 342 -2.51 4.81 -15.06
C VAL A 342 -3.20 4.07 -13.90
N TRP A 343 -2.48 3.16 -13.22
CA TRP A 343 -2.98 2.46 -12.03
C TRP A 343 -3.56 3.44 -10.98
N GLY A 344 -2.84 4.51 -10.61
CA GLY A 344 -3.34 5.46 -9.61
C GLY A 344 -4.43 6.42 -10.12
N LYS A 345 -4.83 6.33 -11.41
CA LYS A 345 -6.12 6.83 -11.89
C LYS A 345 -7.20 5.78 -11.68
N VAL A 346 -6.96 4.54 -12.10
CA VAL A 346 -7.87 3.38 -11.92
C VAL A 346 -8.24 3.16 -10.45
N ALA A 347 -7.28 3.15 -9.54
CA ALA A 347 -7.50 2.98 -8.11
C ALA A 347 -8.30 4.12 -7.47
N ARG A 348 -8.25 5.33 -8.07
CA ARG A 348 -9.08 6.47 -7.66
C ARG A 348 -10.52 6.30 -8.16
N TRP A 349 -10.69 5.92 -9.42
CA TRP A 349 -11.99 5.64 -10.03
C TRP A 349 -12.70 4.47 -9.32
N ALA A 350 -11.98 3.40 -8.96
CA ALA A 350 -12.52 2.28 -8.19
C ALA A 350 -12.84 2.63 -6.71
N CYS A 351 -12.41 3.79 -6.22
CA CYS A 351 -12.82 4.38 -4.94
C CYS A 351 -13.93 5.45 -5.09
N SER A 352 -14.41 5.71 -6.30
CA SER A 352 -15.53 6.62 -6.60
C SER A 352 -16.85 5.87 -6.70
N ASP A 353 -17.96 6.60 -6.76
CA ASP A 353 -19.28 6.05 -7.10
C ASP A 353 -19.58 6.17 -8.62
N ASP A 354 -18.67 6.72 -9.42
CA ASP A 354 -18.87 7.10 -10.82
C ASP A 354 -19.25 5.90 -11.71
N PHE A 355 -18.74 4.71 -11.37
CA PHE A 355 -19.06 3.45 -12.04
C PHE A 355 -20.55 3.05 -11.95
N LYS A 356 -21.33 3.66 -11.04
CA LYS A 356 -22.78 3.45 -10.88
C LYS A 356 -23.63 4.38 -11.72
N THR A 357 -23.07 5.46 -12.25
CA THR A 357 -23.81 6.48 -13.02
C THR A 357 -23.40 6.50 -14.49
N GLU A 358 -22.13 6.22 -14.78
CA GLU A 358 -21.62 6.13 -16.15
C GLU A 358 -22.06 4.82 -16.85
N LEU A 359 -22.36 4.92 -18.15
CA LEU A 359 -22.50 3.77 -19.05
C LEU A 359 -21.08 3.33 -19.47
N PRO A 360 -20.61 2.11 -19.14
CA PRO A 360 -19.20 1.74 -19.33
C PRO A 360 -18.76 1.64 -20.80
N TRP A 361 -19.68 1.37 -21.73
CA TRP A 361 -19.41 1.42 -23.19
C TRP A 361 -19.41 2.83 -23.78
N SER A 362 -19.74 3.87 -22.99
CA SER A 362 -19.69 5.25 -23.48
C SER A 362 -18.23 5.70 -23.64
N PRO A 363 -17.81 6.23 -24.81
CA PRO A 363 -16.48 6.82 -24.98
C PRO A 363 -16.18 7.99 -24.03
N ALA A 364 -17.23 8.62 -23.46
CA ALA A 364 -17.11 9.68 -22.47
C ALA A 364 -16.93 9.15 -21.03
N SER A 365 -17.16 7.86 -20.76
CA SER A 365 -16.96 7.28 -19.43
C SER A 365 -15.48 7.27 -19.03
N GLN A 366 -15.20 7.42 -17.74
CA GLN A 366 -13.87 7.24 -17.18
C GLN A 366 -13.41 5.79 -17.32
N PHE A 367 -14.31 4.81 -17.24
CA PHE A 367 -14.01 3.40 -17.54
C PHE A 367 -13.36 3.26 -18.94
N GLN A 368 -14.04 3.74 -19.98
CA GLN A 368 -13.58 3.57 -21.36
C GLN A 368 -12.29 4.37 -21.65
N GLN A 369 -12.13 5.54 -21.03
CA GLN A 369 -10.90 6.34 -21.08
C GLN A 369 -9.71 5.59 -20.42
N LEU A 370 -9.92 4.95 -19.28
CA LEU A 370 -8.88 4.20 -18.56
C LEU A 370 -8.51 2.89 -19.28
N VAL A 371 -9.47 2.19 -19.88
CA VAL A 371 -9.19 1.06 -20.80
C VAL A 371 -8.34 1.54 -21.99
N TYR A 372 -8.68 2.68 -22.59
CA TYR A 372 -7.88 3.27 -23.68
C TYR A 372 -6.45 3.64 -23.25
N GLU A 373 -6.25 4.17 -22.03
CA GLU A 373 -4.90 4.43 -21.51
C GLU A 373 -4.08 3.14 -21.29
N LEU A 374 -4.71 2.06 -20.80
CA LEU A 374 -4.04 0.76 -20.63
C LEU A 374 -3.66 0.14 -21.98
N GLU A 375 -4.56 0.17 -22.97
CA GLU A 375 -4.28 -0.30 -24.33
C GLU A 375 -3.23 0.57 -25.04
N ARG A 376 -3.20 1.89 -24.80
CA ARG A 376 -2.15 2.78 -25.30
C ARG A 376 -0.79 2.47 -24.67
N TRP A 377 -0.74 2.14 -23.38
CA TRP A 377 0.50 1.68 -22.72
C TRP A 377 0.98 0.35 -23.31
N LYS A 378 0.09 -0.64 -23.46
CA LYS A 378 0.40 -1.95 -24.03
C LYS A 378 0.97 -1.84 -25.45
N LYS A 379 0.44 -0.91 -26.26
CA LYS A 379 0.90 -0.62 -27.63
C LYS A 379 2.16 0.25 -27.71
N SER A 380 2.64 0.84 -26.62
CA SER A 380 3.93 1.57 -26.59
C SER A 380 5.10 0.74 -26.08
N LEU A 381 4.88 -0.54 -25.75
CA LEU A 381 5.91 -1.50 -25.37
C LEU A 381 6.71 -1.97 -26.60
N PRO A 382 8.06 -1.88 -26.58
CA PRO A 382 8.91 -2.56 -27.55
C PRO A 382 8.63 -4.06 -27.55
N GLN A 383 8.88 -4.75 -28.67
CA GLN A 383 8.58 -6.19 -28.79
C GLN A 383 9.17 -7.02 -27.63
N ARG A 384 10.38 -6.70 -27.16
CA ARG A 384 11.04 -7.35 -26.00
C ARG A 384 10.30 -7.18 -24.66
N LEU A 385 9.35 -6.25 -24.55
CA LEU A 385 8.61 -5.89 -23.33
C LEU A 385 7.10 -6.12 -23.45
N GLN A 386 6.59 -6.64 -24.56
CA GLN A 386 5.19 -7.06 -24.67
C GLN A 386 4.96 -8.32 -23.83
N TYR A 387 3.72 -8.56 -23.37
CA TYR A 387 3.43 -9.69 -22.49
C TYR A 387 3.26 -11.00 -23.25
N ASP A 388 4.15 -11.95 -23.01
CA ASP A 388 3.95 -13.37 -23.29
C ASP A 388 4.87 -14.23 -22.38
N LEU A 389 4.62 -15.55 -22.33
CA LEU A 389 5.37 -16.46 -21.45
C LEU A 389 6.80 -16.74 -21.95
N PHE A 390 7.06 -16.70 -23.26
CA PHE A 390 8.41 -16.87 -23.81
C PHE A 390 9.28 -15.63 -23.52
N ALA A 391 8.70 -14.43 -23.56
CA ALA A 391 9.32 -13.20 -23.11
C ALA A 391 9.61 -13.25 -21.58
N LEU A 392 8.71 -13.79 -20.76
CA LEU A 392 8.98 -14.03 -19.33
C LEU A 392 10.19 -14.97 -19.13
N HIS A 393 10.23 -16.12 -19.81
CA HIS A 393 11.38 -17.03 -19.79
C HIS A 393 12.68 -16.33 -20.24
N SER A 394 12.61 -15.55 -21.30
CA SER A 394 13.74 -14.75 -21.83
C SER A 394 14.25 -13.73 -20.81
N HIS A 395 13.34 -13.00 -20.14
CA HIS A 395 13.70 -12.05 -19.08
C HIS A 395 14.23 -12.74 -17.83
N ASN A 396 13.75 -13.94 -17.51
CA ASN A 396 14.32 -14.73 -16.42
C ASN A 396 15.79 -15.10 -16.69
N ALA A 397 16.11 -15.54 -17.91
CA ALA A 397 17.46 -15.90 -18.33
C ALA A 397 18.49 -14.74 -18.28
N VAL A 398 18.04 -13.48 -18.23
CA VAL A 398 18.89 -12.28 -18.10
C VAL A 398 18.72 -11.54 -16.75
N GLU A 399 18.22 -12.22 -15.72
CA GLU A 399 17.99 -11.68 -14.37
C GLU A 399 17.09 -10.41 -14.36
N GLN A 400 16.04 -10.41 -15.19
CA GLN A 400 15.01 -9.37 -15.26
C GLN A 400 13.57 -9.89 -15.05
N GLY A 401 13.36 -11.22 -15.03
CA GLY A 401 12.03 -11.84 -14.99
C GLY A 401 11.12 -11.36 -13.85
N GLN A 402 11.65 -11.20 -12.62
CA GLN A 402 10.86 -10.66 -11.51
C GLN A 402 10.41 -9.20 -11.74
N ALA A 403 11.24 -8.39 -12.42
CA ALA A 403 10.91 -7.01 -12.77
C ALA A 403 9.88 -6.94 -13.90
N TYR A 404 9.99 -7.83 -14.89
CA TYR A 404 9.03 -8.02 -15.96
C TYR A 404 7.65 -8.44 -15.42
N CYS A 405 7.59 -9.47 -14.55
CA CYS A 405 6.36 -9.85 -13.83
C CYS A 405 5.77 -8.66 -13.07
N TYR A 406 6.60 -7.89 -12.35
CA TYR A 406 6.14 -6.74 -11.59
C TYR A 406 5.55 -5.63 -12.47
N MET A 407 6.16 -5.33 -13.62
CA MET A 407 5.65 -4.38 -14.60
C MET A 407 4.25 -4.78 -15.10
N HIS A 408 4.10 -6.02 -15.57
CA HIS A 408 2.81 -6.52 -16.06
C HIS A 408 1.79 -6.71 -14.94
N CYS A 409 2.20 -7.05 -13.71
CA CYS A 409 1.32 -7.06 -12.54
C CYS A 409 0.65 -5.71 -12.26
N ILE A 410 1.26 -4.58 -12.63
CA ILE A 410 0.62 -3.25 -12.49
C ILE A 410 -0.44 -3.04 -13.58
N HIS A 411 -0.22 -3.52 -14.80
CA HIS A 411 -1.20 -3.52 -15.88
C HIS A 411 -2.37 -4.45 -15.57
N PHE A 412 -2.11 -5.73 -15.28
CA PHE A 412 -3.11 -6.73 -14.92
C PHE A 412 -3.96 -6.28 -13.72
N MET A 413 -3.33 -5.72 -12.68
CA MET A 413 -4.05 -5.14 -11.54
C MET A 413 -5.00 -4.03 -11.98
N SER A 414 -4.54 -3.13 -12.86
CA SER A 414 -5.36 -2.03 -13.39
C SER A 414 -6.56 -2.54 -14.19
N TYR A 415 -6.34 -3.49 -15.11
CA TYR A 415 -7.40 -4.02 -15.95
C TYR A 415 -8.41 -4.84 -15.14
N MET A 416 -7.95 -5.73 -14.25
CA MET A 416 -8.83 -6.43 -13.31
C MET A 416 -9.62 -5.46 -12.43
N PHE A 417 -9.04 -4.32 -12.01
CA PHE A 417 -9.75 -3.34 -11.19
C PHE A 417 -10.91 -2.64 -11.90
N LEU A 418 -10.74 -2.30 -13.17
CA LEU A 418 -11.79 -1.67 -13.98
C LEU A 418 -13.02 -2.58 -14.07
N HIS A 419 -12.82 -3.84 -14.44
CA HIS A 419 -13.91 -4.79 -14.64
C HIS A 419 -14.49 -5.30 -13.31
N ARG A 420 -13.66 -5.55 -12.29
CA ARG A 420 -14.13 -6.15 -11.02
C ARG A 420 -15.08 -5.26 -10.22
N ALA A 421 -15.07 -3.94 -10.45
CA ALA A 421 -16.02 -3.01 -9.84
C ALA A 421 -17.49 -3.40 -10.11
N TYR A 422 -17.74 -4.05 -11.24
CA TYR A 422 -19.06 -4.48 -11.67
C TYR A 422 -19.44 -5.91 -11.22
N LEU A 423 -18.56 -6.68 -10.56
CA LEU A 423 -18.84 -8.07 -10.12
C LEU A 423 -20.18 -8.26 -9.36
N PRO A 424 -20.64 -7.33 -8.48
CA PRO A 424 -21.96 -7.46 -7.85
C PRO A 424 -23.11 -7.49 -8.86
N VAL A 425 -23.00 -6.71 -9.95
CA VAL A 425 -24.03 -6.55 -11.00
C VAL A 425 -23.89 -7.60 -12.11
N LEU A 426 -22.70 -8.19 -12.27
CA LEU A 426 -22.41 -9.37 -13.09
C LEU A 426 -22.84 -10.71 -12.41
N GLY A 427 -23.32 -10.63 -11.16
CA GLY A 427 -23.55 -11.74 -10.23
C GLY A 427 -24.91 -12.45 -10.36
N PRO A 428 -25.38 -13.13 -9.30
CA PRO A 428 -26.52 -14.06 -9.35
C PRO A 428 -27.88 -13.34 -9.47
N GLN A 429 -28.17 -12.80 -10.65
CA GLN A 429 -29.47 -12.21 -11.01
C GLN A 429 -30.63 -13.23 -10.92
N GLN A 430 -30.33 -14.54 -10.96
CA GLN A 430 -31.31 -15.64 -10.93
C GLN A 430 -32.18 -15.67 -9.66
N ASN A 431 -31.67 -15.20 -8.51
CA ASN A 431 -32.39 -15.23 -7.22
C ASN A 431 -32.98 -13.86 -6.80
N GLY A 432 -33.10 -12.90 -7.73
CA GLY A 432 -33.69 -11.57 -7.48
C GLY A 432 -32.86 -10.62 -6.61
N LEU A 433 -31.91 -11.14 -5.81
CA LEU A 433 -31.02 -10.40 -4.90
C LEU A 433 -30.13 -9.33 -5.57
N GLY A 434 -30.03 -9.33 -6.90
CA GLY A 434 -29.28 -8.32 -7.67
C GLY A 434 -30.12 -7.17 -8.25
N ALA A 435 -31.46 -7.23 -8.18
CA ALA A 435 -32.33 -6.25 -8.87
C ALA A 435 -32.27 -4.83 -8.28
N ASP A 436 -32.07 -4.71 -6.96
CA ASP A 436 -31.90 -3.42 -6.26
C ASP A 436 -30.51 -2.78 -6.48
N GLU A 437 -29.53 -3.52 -7.04
CA GLU A 437 -28.16 -3.03 -7.25
C GLU A 437 -27.80 -2.76 -8.73
N THR A 438 -28.74 -2.96 -9.67
CA THR A 438 -28.64 -2.42 -11.04
C THR A 438 -28.99 -0.93 -11.07
N PRO A 439 -28.07 -0.03 -11.48
CA PRO A 439 -28.40 1.37 -11.74
C PRO A 439 -29.57 1.56 -12.72
N SER A 440 -30.46 2.49 -12.39
CA SER A 440 -31.65 2.81 -13.20
C SER A 440 -31.33 3.33 -14.61
N SER A 441 -30.11 3.82 -14.85
CA SER A 441 -29.61 4.19 -16.18
C SER A 441 -29.36 3.01 -17.12
N TYR A 442 -29.37 1.76 -16.62
CA TYR A 442 -29.13 0.56 -17.45
C TYR A 442 -30.42 -0.08 -17.97
N ASP A 443 -31.59 0.24 -17.40
CA ASP A 443 -32.89 -0.30 -17.83
C ASP A 443 -33.30 0.17 -19.24
N GLU A 444 -32.80 1.31 -19.71
CA GLU A 444 -33.05 1.83 -21.07
C GLU A 444 -32.21 1.13 -22.15
N HIS A 445 -31.20 0.34 -21.76
CA HIS A 445 -30.16 -0.19 -22.65
C HIS A 445 -29.90 -1.69 -22.46
N LYS A 446 -30.93 -2.48 -22.10
CA LYS A 446 -30.78 -3.87 -21.62
C LYS A 446 -29.95 -4.80 -22.51
N ASP A 447 -30.04 -4.69 -23.84
CA ASP A 447 -29.30 -5.57 -24.74
C ASP A 447 -27.85 -5.12 -24.96
N MET A 448 -27.58 -3.81 -24.93
CA MET A 448 -26.19 -3.30 -24.85
C MET A 448 -25.56 -3.68 -23.52
N TRP A 449 -26.31 -3.58 -22.41
CA TRP A 449 -25.87 -4.00 -21.09
C TRP A 449 -25.50 -5.49 -21.08
N LYS A 450 -26.37 -6.41 -21.51
CA LYS A 450 -26.06 -7.85 -21.62
C LYS A 450 -24.83 -8.14 -22.47
N SER A 451 -24.73 -7.49 -23.64
CA SER A 451 -23.58 -7.65 -24.54
C SER A 451 -22.28 -7.21 -23.86
N TRP A 452 -22.29 -6.04 -23.22
CA TRP A 452 -21.14 -5.54 -22.46
C TRP A 452 -20.83 -6.42 -21.23
N GLN A 453 -21.81 -6.93 -20.50
CA GLN A 453 -21.61 -7.85 -19.37
C GLN A 453 -20.86 -9.12 -19.82
N LYS A 454 -21.20 -9.68 -20.98
CA LYS A 454 -20.53 -10.86 -21.55
C LYS A 454 -19.07 -10.57 -21.90
N THR A 455 -18.81 -9.45 -22.56
CA THR A 455 -17.44 -8.99 -22.89
C THR A 455 -16.62 -8.75 -21.62
N CYS A 456 -17.16 -7.98 -20.68
CA CYS A 456 -16.54 -7.64 -19.39
C CYS A 456 -16.20 -8.89 -18.54
N ARG A 457 -17.08 -9.90 -18.48
CA ARG A 457 -16.77 -11.20 -17.86
C ARG A 457 -15.62 -11.90 -18.56
N THR A 458 -15.70 -12.03 -19.90
CA THR A 458 -14.69 -12.73 -20.72
C THR A 458 -13.30 -12.10 -20.56
N GLU A 459 -13.23 -10.77 -20.64
CA GLU A 459 -12.01 -9.98 -20.47
C GLU A 459 -11.41 -10.13 -19.07
N LEU A 460 -12.23 -10.00 -18.01
CA LEU A 460 -11.81 -10.15 -16.62
C LEU A 460 -11.30 -11.56 -16.29
N PHE A 461 -11.94 -12.60 -16.82
CA PHE A 461 -11.52 -13.99 -16.60
C PHE A 461 -10.25 -14.34 -17.39
N ASN A 462 -10.11 -13.85 -18.62
CA ASN A 462 -8.89 -14.05 -19.41
C ASN A 462 -7.67 -13.38 -18.76
N GLU A 463 -7.78 -12.13 -18.30
CA GLU A 463 -6.70 -11.42 -17.60
C GLU A 463 -6.29 -12.14 -16.30
N SER A 464 -7.28 -12.66 -15.56
CA SER A 464 -7.05 -13.43 -14.33
C SER A 464 -6.37 -14.78 -14.59
N ILE A 465 -6.66 -15.41 -15.73
CA ILE A 465 -5.97 -16.61 -16.19
C ILE A 465 -4.52 -16.30 -16.55
N MET A 466 -4.25 -15.21 -17.29
CA MET A 466 -2.88 -14.82 -17.67
C MET A 466 -2.00 -14.55 -16.43
N VAL A 467 -2.56 -13.97 -15.37
CA VAL A 467 -1.89 -13.80 -14.05
C VAL A 467 -1.52 -15.13 -13.40
N LEU A 468 -2.34 -16.18 -13.58
CA LEU A 468 -2.17 -17.47 -12.90
C LEU A 468 -1.36 -18.47 -13.75
N GLU A 469 -1.35 -18.32 -15.08
CA GLU A 469 -0.35 -18.93 -15.96
C GLU A 469 1.04 -18.36 -15.70
N MET A 470 1.15 -17.03 -15.51
CA MET A 470 2.40 -16.39 -15.04
C MET A 470 2.86 -16.99 -13.72
N LEU A 471 1.96 -17.24 -12.75
CA LEU A 471 2.31 -17.91 -11.50
C LEU A 471 2.81 -19.35 -11.71
N GLU A 472 2.20 -20.12 -12.61
CA GLU A 472 2.66 -21.48 -12.89
C GLU A 472 4.09 -21.47 -13.45
N GLU A 473 4.41 -20.61 -14.42
CA GLU A 473 5.78 -20.43 -14.92
C GLU A 473 6.74 -19.86 -13.85
N MET A 474 6.29 -18.92 -13.02
CA MET A 474 7.11 -18.42 -11.90
C MET A 474 7.50 -19.52 -10.90
N ARG A 475 6.71 -20.61 -10.79
CA ARG A 475 7.04 -21.79 -9.97
C ARG A 475 7.99 -22.75 -10.69
N THR A 476 7.96 -22.86 -12.02
CA THR A 476 8.95 -23.69 -12.78
C THR A 476 10.36 -23.12 -12.68
N PHE A 477 10.52 -21.80 -12.52
CA PHE A 477 11.80 -21.15 -12.21
C PHE A 477 12.36 -21.45 -10.81
N GLY A 478 11.59 -22.13 -9.95
CA GLY A 478 12.03 -22.65 -8.66
C GLY A 478 12.23 -21.60 -7.55
N VAL A 479 12.68 -22.09 -6.39
CA VAL A 479 12.74 -21.33 -5.12
C VAL A 479 13.53 -20.03 -5.26
N TYR A 480 14.57 -20.01 -6.08
CA TYR A 480 15.42 -18.85 -6.31
C TYR A 480 14.74 -17.67 -7.01
N PHE A 481 13.67 -17.92 -7.77
CA PHE A 481 12.81 -16.90 -8.36
C PHE A 481 11.66 -16.51 -7.43
N LEU A 482 11.15 -17.46 -6.64
CA LEU A 482 10.06 -17.18 -5.69
C LEU A 482 10.55 -16.36 -4.48
N ARG A 483 11.80 -16.54 -4.05
CA ARG A 483 12.48 -15.66 -3.09
C ARG A 483 12.72 -14.27 -3.71
N GLY A 484 12.36 -13.22 -2.96
CA GLY A 484 12.53 -11.83 -3.39
C GLY A 484 11.34 -11.22 -4.15
N LEU A 485 10.28 -12.01 -4.46
CA LEU A 485 9.04 -11.48 -5.03
C LEU A 485 8.44 -10.41 -4.11
N VAL A 486 8.25 -9.19 -4.60
CA VAL A 486 7.64 -8.12 -3.81
C VAL A 486 6.13 -8.36 -3.63
N PRO A 487 5.51 -7.90 -2.53
CA PRO A 487 4.11 -8.22 -2.23
C PRO A 487 3.07 -7.76 -3.26
N TRP A 488 3.45 -6.90 -4.21
CA TRP A 488 2.56 -6.50 -5.30
C TRP A 488 2.16 -7.69 -6.19
N ILE A 489 3.11 -8.56 -6.50
CA ILE A 489 2.88 -9.75 -7.33
C ILE A 489 1.92 -10.70 -6.60
N GLY A 490 2.13 -10.89 -5.29
CA GLY A 490 1.21 -11.63 -4.42
C GLY A 490 -0.20 -11.03 -4.34
N PHE A 491 -0.34 -9.70 -4.30
CA PHE A 491 -1.65 -9.05 -4.35
C PHE A 491 -2.33 -9.26 -5.72
N THR A 492 -1.57 -9.24 -6.82
CA THR A 492 -2.09 -9.54 -8.17
C THR A 492 -2.60 -10.97 -8.27
N ILE A 493 -1.85 -11.94 -7.74
CA ILE A 493 -2.29 -13.34 -7.63
C ILE A 493 -3.54 -13.47 -6.76
N TYR A 494 -3.56 -12.85 -5.56
CA TYR A 494 -4.76 -12.81 -4.69
C TYR A 494 -6.00 -12.26 -5.42
N THR A 495 -5.83 -11.20 -6.22
CA THR A 495 -6.93 -10.61 -6.99
C THR A 495 -7.44 -11.54 -8.08
N ALA A 496 -6.54 -12.17 -8.85
CA ALA A 496 -6.90 -13.15 -9.86
C ALA A 496 -7.58 -14.39 -9.24
N VAL A 497 -7.09 -14.90 -8.11
CA VAL A 497 -7.73 -16.00 -7.36
C VAL A 497 -9.15 -15.63 -6.92
N GLY A 498 -9.37 -14.43 -6.39
CA GLY A 498 -10.71 -13.96 -6.01
C GLY A 498 -11.67 -13.86 -7.20
N VAL A 499 -11.16 -13.53 -8.39
CA VAL A 499 -11.93 -13.52 -9.65
C VAL A 499 -12.21 -14.94 -10.16
N MET A 500 -11.24 -15.85 -10.13
CA MET A 500 -11.45 -17.24 -10.56
C MET A 500 -12.38 -18.00 -9.60
N LEU A 501 -12.32 -17.70 -8.30
CA LEU A 501 -13.28 -18.22 -7.30
C LEU A 501 -14.70 -17.73 -7.61
N TYR A 502 -14.87 -16.45 -7.95
CA TYR A 502 -16.15 -15.92 -8.41
C TYR A 502 -16.63 -16.61 -9.71
N CYS A 503 -15.74 -16.84 -10.68
CA CYS A 503 -16.04 -17.56 -11.92
C CYS A 503 -16.54 -18.98 -11.65
N PHE A 504 -15.90 -19.68 -10.71
CA PHE A 504 -16.29 -21.02 -10.26
C PHE A 504 -17.67 -21.04 -9.58
N ASN A 505 -17.96 -20.07 -8.70
CA ASN A 505 -19.22 -20.02 -7.95
C ASN A 505 -20.41 -19.44 -8.74
N PHE A 506 -20.19 -18.53 -9.69
CA PHE A 506 -21.27 -17.86 -10.45
C PHE A 506 -21.08 -17.97 -11.98
N PRO A 507 -21.13 -19.19 -12.54
CA PRO A 507 -21.01 -19.39 -13.99
C PRO A 507 -22.25 -18.87 -14.74
N SER A 508 -22.01 -18.31 -15.93
CA SER A 508 -23.03 -17.99 -16.92
C SER A 508 -23.16 -19.09 -17.97
N ASN A 509 -24.32 -19.16 -18.64
CA ASN A 509 -24.49 -19.99 -19.83
C ASN A 509 -23.64 -19.49 -21.02
N ASP A 510 -23.16 -18.25 -20.96
CA ASP A 510 -22.28 -17.62 -21.95
C ASP A 510 -20.78 -17.86 -21.73
N ASP A 511 -20.37 -18.41 -20.58
CA ASP A 511 -18.95 -18.68 -20.27
C ASP A 511 -18.50 -20.03 -20.87
N ASP A 512 -17.26 -20.13 -21.35
CA ASP A 512 -16.68 -21.40 -21.84
C ASP A 512 -16.70 -22.48 -20.73
N PRO A 513 -17.29 -23.67 -20.94
CA PRO A 513 -17.23 -24.77 -19.97
C PRO A 513 -15.82 -25.13 -19.49
N ARG A 514 -14.79 -24.98 -20.35
CA ARG A 514 -13.37 -25.24 -20.01
C ARG A 514 -12.85 -24.26 -18.95
N LEU A 515 -13.41 -23.05 -18.90
CA LEU A 515 -13.03 -21.98 -17.99
C LEU A 515 -13.25 -22.40 -16.52
N ARG A 516 -14.30 -23.18 -16.24
CA ARG A 516 -14.63 -23.66 -14.88
C ARG A 516 -13.63 -24.66 -14.32
N GLU A 517 -13.18 -25.62 -15.13
CA GLU A 517 -12.17 -26.59 -14.69
C GLU A 517 -10.81 -25.89 -14.50
N LYS A 518 -10.45 -25.00 -15.43
CA LYS A 518 -9.26 -24.16 -15.28
C LYS A 518 -9.34 -23.27 -14.04
N ALA A 519 -10.51 -22.69 -13.72
CA ALA A 519 -10.74 -21.92 -12.50
C ALA A 519 -10.45 -22.73 -11.23
N ARG A 520 -10.90 -24.00 -11.16
CA ARG A 520 -10.64 -24.89 -10.02
C ARG A 520 -9.14 -25.06 -9.78
N LYS A 521 -8.37 -25.43 -10.81
CA LYS A 521 -6.90 -25.56 -10.75
C LYS A 521 -6.23 -24.23 -10.35
N CYS A 522 -6.61 -23.14 -11.01
CA CYS A 522 -6.08 -21.80 -10.78
C CYS A 522 -6.29 -21.30 -9.34
N VAL A 523 -7.45 -21.56 -8.74
CA VAL A 523 -7.74 -21.20 -7.33
C VAL A 523 -6.85 -22.00 -6.37
N ILE A 524 -6.70 -23.32 -6.56
CA ILE A 524 -5.81 -24.15 -5.71
C ILE A 524 -4.38 -23.62 -5.80
N ASN A 525 -3.83 -23.50 -7.02
CA ASN A 525 -2.43 -23.12 -7.23
C ASN A 525 -2.11 -21.72 -6.65
N GLY A 526 -3.02 -20.75 -6.83
CA GLY A 526 -2.88 -19.43 -6.24
C GLY A 526 -3.02 -19.43 -4.71
N CYS A 527 -3.94 -20.20 -4.13
CA CYS A 527 -4.09 -20.32 -2.68
C CYS A 527 -2.85 -20.95 -2.02
N THR A 528 -2.28 -21.99 -2.63
CA THR A 528 -1.04 -22.63 -2.18
C THR A 528 0.12 -21.63 -2.16
N PHE A 529 0.34 -20.90 -3.26
CA PHE A 529 1.35 -19.83 -3.30
C PHE A 529 1.13 -18.76 -2.22
N LEU A 530 -0.11 -18.38 -1.92
CA LEU A 530 -0.40 -17.40 -0.86
C LEU A 530 -0.12 -17.95 0.56
N LYS A 531 -0.33 -19.25 0.81
CA LYS A 531 0.08 -19.92 2.05
C LYS A 531 1.60 -19.96 2.19
N GLU A 532 2.33 -20.29 1.11
CA GLU A 532 3.80 -20.25 1.03
C GLU A 532 4.34 -18.84 1.30
N MET A 533 3.83 -17.83 0.58
CA MET A 533 4.30 -16.44 0.62
C MET A 533 4.20 -15.79 2.01
N LYS A 534 3.29 -16.27 2.88
CA LYS A 534 3.12 -15.76 4.25
C LYS A 534 4.40 -15.88 5.11
N THR A 535 5.27 -16.84 4.80
CA THR A 535 6.54 -17.08 5.52
C THR A 535 7.49 -15.89 5.43
N GLN A 536 7.64 -15.34 4.22
CA GLN A 536 8.47 -14.18 3.91
C GLN A 536 7.69 -12.88 4.17
N TRP A 537 6.41 -12.85 3.81
CA TRP A 537 5.55 -11.66 3.85
C TRP A 537 4.25 -11.93 4.65
N PRO A 538 4.26 -11.71 5.99
CA PRO A 538 3.13 -12.02 6.87
C PRO A 538 1.76 -11.46 6.46
N MET A 539 1.70 -10.37 5.68
CA MET A 539 0.43 -9.84 5.18
C MET A 539 -0.35 -10.85 4.31
N ALA A 540 0.32 -11.79 3.63
CA ALA A 540 -0.33 -12.74 2.73
C ALA A 540 -1.31 -13.68 3.46
N ALA A 541 -1.13 -13.88 4.77
CA ALA A 541 -2.12 -14.56 5.61
C ALA A 541 -3.49 -13.86 5.56
N THR A 542 -3.52 -12.52 5.56
CA THR A 542 -4.78 -11.75 5.47
C THR A 542 -5.48 -11.88 4.13
N TRP A 543 -4.74 -12.13 3.05
CA TRP A 543 -5.29 -12.40 1.71
C TRP A 543 -5.92 -13.79 1.65
N PHE A 544 -5.20 -14.81 2.16
CA PHE A 544 -5.70 -16.18 2.26
C PHE A 544 -6.98 -16.28 3.12
N GLU A 545 -6.99 -15.65 4.30
CA GLU A 545 -8.18 -15.54 5.16
C GLU A 545 -9.34 -14.78 4.49
N THR A 546 -9.03 -13.85 3.58
CA THR A 546 -10.06 -13.14 2.80
C THR A 546 -10.66 -14.03 1.71
N ILE A 547 -9.85 -14.86 1.04
CA ILE A 547 -10.33 -15.85 0.06
C ILE A 547 -11.27 -16.86 0.73
N LYS A 548 -10.92 -17.39 1.91
CA LYS A 548 -11.81 -18.27 2.69
C LYS A 548 -13.18 -17.64 2.95
N ARG A 549 -13.19 -16.35 3.35
CA ARG A 549 -14.44 -15.58 3.59
C ARG A 549 -15.23 -15.32 2.30
N MET A 550 -14.56 -15.13 1.17
CA MET A 550 -15.22 -15.06 -0.14
C MET A 550 -15.92 -16.37 -0.48
N GLN A 551 -15.24 -17.51 -0.30
CA GLN A 551 -15.80 -18.84 -0.61
C GLN A 551 -17.02 -19.17 0.27
N ALA A 552 -16.93 -18.95 1.58
CA ALA A 552 -18.03 -19.17 2.51
C ALA A 552 -19.25 -18.27 2.18
N TYR A 553 -19.01 -16.99 1.86
CA TYR A 553 -20.09 -16.12 1.41
C TYR A 553 -20.72 -16.57 0.09
N TYR A 554 -19.93 -17.06 -0.88
CA TYR A 554 -20.46 -17.53 -2.16
C TYR A 554 -21.28 -18.83 -2.01
N ARG A 555 -20.83 -19.80 -1.19
CA ARG A 555 -21.63 -20.99 -0.82
C ARG A 555 -22.94 -20.59 -0.15
N SER A 556 -22.89 -19.65 0.80
CA SER A 556 -24.06 -19.07 1.46
C SER A 556 -25.04 -18.38 0.50
N ALA A 557 -24.54 -17.58 -0.45
CA ALA A 557 -25.35 -16.92 -1.48
C ALA A 557 -25.99 -17.88 -2.49
N LEU A 558 -25.41 -19.08 -2.67
CA LEU A 558 -25.97 -20.19 -3.44
C LEU A 558 -26.95 -21.06 -2.63
N GLY A 559 -27.17 -20.75 -1.34
CA GLY A 559 -28.04 -21.53 -0.45
C GLY A 559 -27.46 -22.88 -0.01
N GLN A 560 -26.15 -23.07 -0.17
CA GLN A 560 -25.44 -24.30 0.25
C GLN A 560 -25.11 -24.29 1.74
N ASP A 561 -24.80 -23.10 2.28
CA ASP A 561 -24.50 -22.87 3.69
C ASP A 561 -25.52 -21.91 4.33
N ALA A 562 -25.48 -21.78 5.66
CA ALA A 562 -26.31 -20.83 6.41
C ALA A 562 -26.16 -19.37 5.90
N PRO A 563 -27.22 -18.53 5.95
CA PRO A 563 -27.20 -17.19 5.38
C PRO A 563 -26.23 -16.25 6.13
N ALA A 564 -25.17 -15.80 5.42
CA ALA A 564 -24.12 -14.96 5.97
C ALA A 564 -24.67 -13.66 6.57
N SER A 565 -24.09 -13.21 7.69
CA SER A 565 -24.58 -12.05 8.42
C SER A 565 -24.48 -10.75 7.59
N PRO A 566 -25.29 -9.71 7.92
CA PRO A 566 -25.15 -8.40 7.29
C PRO A 566 -23.75 -7.78 7.49
N GLU A 567 -23.08 -8.11 8.60
CA GLU A 567 -21.74 -7.63 8.92
C GLU A 567 -20.67 -8.30 8.05
N GLU A 568 -20.76 -9.62 7.84
CA GLU A 568 -19.87 -10.35 6.92
C GLU A 568 -20.07 -9.89 5.47
N ARG A 569 -21.31 -9.69 5.03
CA ARG A 569 -21.62 -9.11 3.72
C ARG A 569 -20.99 -7.72 3.54
N GLN A 570 -21.11 -6.85 4.55
CA GLN A 570 -20.51 -5.53 4.52
C GLN A 570 -18.96 -5.57 4.60
N ALA A 571 -18.40 -6.51 5.36
CA ALA A 571 -16.96 -6.74 5.44
C ALA A 571 -16.38 -7.26 4.12
N LEU A 572 -17.09 -8.16 3.43
CA LEU A 572 -16.67 -8.68 2.13
C LEU A 572 -16.79 -7.63 1.03
N ARG A 573 -17.90 -6.88 0.99
CA ARG A 573 -18.05 -5.74 0.06
C ARG A 573 -16.93 -4.72 0.25
N ARG A 574 -16.52 -4.47 1.51
CA ARG A 574 -15.32 -3.68 1.80
C ARG A 574 -14.04 -4.35 1.31
N ALA A 575 -13.83 -5.65 1.50
CA ALA A 575 -12.64 -6.36 1.01
C ALA A 575 -12.52 -6.39 -0.53
N MET A 576 -13.65 -6.37 -1.25
CA MET A 576 -13.71 -6.30 -2.71
C MET A 576 -13.45 -4.88 -3.26
N ILE A 577 -13.83 -3.83 -2.53
CA ILE A 577 -13.70 -2.43 -3.00
C ILE A 577 -12.45 -1.73 -2.42
N ASP A 578 -12.19 -1.87 -1.12
CA ASP A 578 -11.09 -1.18 -0.45
C ASP A 578 -9.75 -1.89 -0.70
N TYR A 579 -9.03 -1.42 -1.72
CA TYR A 579 -7.61 -1.75 -1.99
C TYR A 579 -6.67 -1.17 -0.92
N GLY A 580 -7.00 -1.39 0.35
CA GLY A 580 -6.14 -1.14 1.47
C GLY A 580 -4.99 -2.15 1.51
N ALA A 581 -4.06 -2.08 0.55
CA ALA A 581 -2.75 -2.74 0.66
C ALA A 581 -2.06 -2.43 2.01
N LEU A 582 -2.43 -1.28 2.59
CA LEU A 582 -2.08 -0.80 3.92
C LEU A 582 -3.24 -0.93 4.93
N GLN A 583 -3.92 -2.08 5.02
CA GLN A 583 -4.86 -2.35 6.12
C GLN A 583 -4.10 -2.36 7.46
N PRO A 584 -4.63 -1.71 8.50
CA PRO A 584 -4.22 -1.92 9.87
C PRO A 584 -5.30 -2.64 10.69
N THR A 585 -4.90 -3.28 11.79
CA THR A 585 -5.81 -3.64 12.89
C THR A 585 -6.69 -2.42 13.24
N PRO A 586 -8.02 -2.58 13.44
CA PRO A 586 -8.88 -1.47 13.85
C PRO A 586 -8.31 -0.75 15.08
N VAL A 587 -8.54 0.55 15.16
CA VAL A 587 -8.18 1.31 16.37
C VAL A 587 -8.99 0.70 17.51
N GLN A 588 -8.32 0.12 18.50
CA GLN A 588 -8.97 -0.20 19.77
C GLN A 588 -9.57 1.09 20.31
N LYS A 589 -10.90 1.14 20.42
CA LYS A 589 -11.52 2.12 21.32
C LYS A 589 -10.92 1.87 22.71
N PRO A 590 -10.69 2.91 23.53
CA PRO A 590 -10.54 2.72 24.96
C PRO A 590 -11.69 1.83 25.44
N THR A 591 -11.37 0.79 26.20
CA THR A 591 -12.39 -0.10 26.76
C THR A 591 -13.09 0.64 27.88
N ASP A 592 -14.31 1.10 27.64
CA ASP A 592 -15.17 1.73 28.65
C ASP A 592 -15.55 0.70 29.71
N SER A 593 -14.71 0.56 30.73
CA SER A 593 -14.87 -0.37 31.85
C SER A 593 -15.88 0.17 32.87
N SER A 594 -17.15 -0.15 32.65
CA SER A 594 -18.16 -0.23 33.71
C SER A 594 -17.84 -1.41 34.65
N ASN A 595 -18.06 -1.39 35.96
CA ASN A 595 -18.56 -0.33 36.86
C ASN A 595 -17.81 -0.38 38.20
N ALA A 596 -17.63 0.78 38.84
CA ALA A 596 -17.69 0.93 40.29
C ALA A 596 -18.07 2.38 40.62
N MET A 597 -19.01 2.58 41.55
CA MET A 597 -19.31 3.91 42.09
C MET A 597 -18.33 4.26 43.21
N ASP A 598 -17.99 5.55 43.32
CA ASP A 598 -18.15 6.20 44.61
C ASP A 598 -18.58 7.67 44.41
N THR A 599 -19.33 8.25 45.35
CA THR A 599 -20.13 9.46 45.09
C THR A 599 -20.05 10.53 46.18
N SER A 600 -19.82 11.79 45.80
CA SER A 600 -20.23 12.95 46.61
C SER A 600 -20.20 14.30 45.88
N VAL A 601 -21.30 15.10 46.03
CA VAL A 601 -21.28 16.56 46.39
C VAL A 601 -20.78 17.55 45.29
N VAL A 602 -21.55 18.49 44.72
CA VAL A 602 -22.93 19.02 44.96
C VAL A 602 -23.65 19.34 43.62
N ALA A 603 -24.98 19.43 43.63
CA ALA A 603 -25.85 19.95 42.56
C ALA A 603 -25.78 21.52 42.41
N SER A 604 -26.54 22.26 41.60
CA SER A 604 -27.71 22.03 40.71
C SER A 604 -27.65 23.02 39.49
N SER A 605 -28.66 23.59 38.79
CA SER A 605 -30.10 23.84 39.00
C SER A 605 -30.84 24.25 37.69
N ILE A 606 -32.15 23.96 37.62
CA ILE A 606 -33.24 24.71 36.94
C ILE A 606 -33.36 24.69 35.39
N SER A 607 -34.61 24.45 34.94
CA SER A 607 -35.09 24.39 33.55
C SER A 607 -35.59 25.76 33.01
N PRO A 608 -36.23 25.79 31.82
CA PRO A 608 -37.63 26.24 31.85
C PRO A 608 -38.63 25.39 31.04
N THR A 609 -39.91 25.60 31.35
CA THR A 609 -41.15 25.14 30.67
C THR A 609 -41.32 25.75 29.25
N SER A 610 -42.24 25.33 28.36
CA SER A 610 -43.66 24.95 28.60
C SER A 610 -44.37 24.16 27.47
N SER A 611 -45.39 23.37 27.87
CA SER A 611 -46.72 23.07 27.26
C SER A 611 -46.95 23.22 25.73
N LEU A 612 -47.73 22.34 25.04
CA LEU A 612 -49.13 21.97 25.33
C LEU A 612 -49.61 20.66 24.64
N ARG A 613 -50.69 20.08 25.20
CA ARG A 613 -51.77 19.26 24.58
C ARG A 613 -51.51 17.82 24.07
N GLU A 614 -52.00 16.90 24.90
CA GLU A 614 -52.86 15.73 24.61
C GLU A 614 -53.54 15.72 23.22
N THR A 615 -53.71 14.56 22.57
CA THR A 615 -54.84 13.64 22.86
C THR A 615 -54.56 12.16 22.56
N ASN A 616 -55.30 11.28 23.26
CA ASN A 616 -55.41 9.83 23.03
C ASN A 616 -56.85 9.44 23.43
N PRO A 617 -57.50 8.42 22.82
CA PRO A 617 -57.87 7.27 23.66
C PRO A 617 -58.07 5.90 22.95
N MET A 618 -57.80 4.82 23.71
CA MET A 618 -58.54 3.53 23.75
C MET A 618 -58.52 2.59 22.50
N ALA A 619 -58.76 1.28 22.62
CA ALA A 619 -58.63 0.30 23.72
C ALA A 619 -58.86 -1.15 23.19
N LEU A 620 -58.84 -2.13 24.11
CA LEU A 620 -59.39 -3.51 24.01
C LEU A 620 -58.53 -4.62 23.35
N GLN A 621 -58.07 -5.54 24.20
CA GLN A 621 -57.99 -6.98 23.92
C GLN A 621 -59.35 -7.63 24.29
N PRO A 622 -59.59 -8.93 24.02
CA PRO A 622 -59.24 -9.96 25.02
C PRO A 622 -58.86 -11.38 24.52
N ASP A 623 -58.16 -12.09 25.42
CA ASP A 623 -58.21 -13.53 25.76
C ASP A 623 -57.93 -14.72 24.79
N HIS A 624 -56.92 -15.48 25.22
CA HIS A 624 -56.64 -16.93 25.15
C HIS A 624 -57.67 -17.92 24.55
N ASN A 625 -57.15 -18.93 23.81
CA ASN A 625 -56.95 -20.29 24.34
C ASN A 625 -56.09 -21.23 23.46
N LEU A 626 -55.67 -22.38 24.03
CA LEU A 626 -54.86 -23.44 23.42
C LEU A 626 -55.73 -24.54 22.78
N ILE A 627 -55.26 -25.16 21.68
CA ILE A 627 -55.58 -26.55 21.23
C ILE A 627 -54.63 -26.98 20.09
N THR A 628 -54.37 -28.28 19.96
CA THR A 628 -53.66 -28.98 18.85
C THR A 628 -54.26 -30.40 18.69
N PRO A 629 -53.96 -31.20 17.64
CA PRO A 629 -53.40 -30.93 16.30
C PRO A 629 -54.49 -31.21 15.20
N PRO A 630 -54.20 -31.54 13.91
CA PRO A 630 -53.60 -32.83 13.49
C PRO A 630 -52.64 -32.78 12.26
N THR A 631 -51.99 -33.90 11.96
CA THR A 631 -51.03 -34.11 10.86
C THR A 631 -51.70 -34.61 9.56
N PRO A 632 -51.29 -34.15 8.36
CA PRO A 632 -51.57 -34.80 7.07
C PRO A 632 -50.41 -35.68 6.56
N ALA A 633 -50.73 -36.72 5.80
CA ALA A 633 -49.79 -37.64 5.13
C ALA A 633 -49.41 -37.15 3.70
N PRO A 634 -48.34 -37.68 3.06
CA PRO A 634 -47.76 -37.10 1.84
C PRO A 634 -48.50 -37.46 0.54
N ILE A 635 -48.32 -36.59 -0.47
CA ILE A 635 -48.76 -36.79 -1.87
C ILE A 635 -47.53 -36.58 -2.78
N PRO A 636 -47.26 -37.44 -3.78
CA PRO A 636 -46.01 -37.41 -4.54
C PRO A 636 -45.96 -36.30 -5.60
N ALA A 637 -44.84 -35.58 -5.65
CA ALA A 637 -44.52 -34.63 -6.73
C ALA A 637 -43.66 -35.31 -7.82
N LEU A 638 -43.82 -34.86 -9.07
CA LEU A 638 -43.21 -35.50 -10.24
C LEU A 638 -41.68 -35.32 -10.28
N ALA A 639 -40.97 -36.37 -10.69
CA ALA A 639 -39.56 -36.29 -11.02
C ALA A 639 -39.35 -35.46 -12.30
N TRP A 640 -38.71 -34.31 -12.17
CA TRP A 640 -38.12 -33.57 -13.29
C TRP A 640 -36.65 -33.97 -13.41
N ASN A 641 -36.24 -34.45 -14.59
CA ASN A 641 -34.86 -34.90 -14.81
C ASN A 641 -33.88 -33.73 -14.72
N THR A 642 -33.15 -33.65 -13.62
CA THR A 642 -32.00 -32.75 -13.48
C THR A 642 -30.82 -33.27 -14.33
N PRO A 643 -30.20 -32.44 -15.18
CA PRO A 643 -28.98 -32.82 -15.88
C PRO A 643 -27.82 -32.86 -14.87
N ASN A 644 -27.45 -34.06 -14.42
CA ASN A 644 -26.30 -34.40 -13.59
C ASN A 644 -25.82 -33.31 -12.61
N ALA A 645 -26.41 -33.29 -11.42
CA ALA A 645 -25.83 -32.54 -10.30
C ALA A 645 -24.43 -33.08 -9.97
N ILE A 646 -23.41 -32.21 -10.09
CA ILE A 646 -22.05 -32.50 -9.66
C ILE A 646 -22.06 -32.62 -8.12
N PRO A 647 -21.39 -33.62 -7.51
CA PRO A 647 -21.41 -33.78 -6.06
C PRO A 647 -20.84 -32.56 -5.31
N PRO A 648 -21.28 -32.30 -4.07
CA PRO A 648 -20.73 -31.23 -3.24
C PRO A 648 -19.22 -31.38 -3.01
N LEU A 649 -18.52 -30.27 -2.77
CA LEU A 649 -17.06 -30.24 -2.58
C LEU A 649 -16.55 -31.07 -1.38
N GLU A 650 -17.44 -31.49 -0.48
CA GLU A 650 -17.13 -32.38 0.65
C GLU A 650 -17.03 -33.86 0.26
N ALA A 651 -17.42 -34.24 -0.96
CA ALA A 651 -17.21 -35.59 -1.50
C ALA A 651 -15.78 -35.83 -2.05
N ASP A 652 -14.91 -34.82 -1.95
CA ASP A 652 -13.54 -34.81 -2.48
C ASP A 652 -12.62 -34.14 -1.45
N GLU A 653 -11.92 -34.96 -0.64
CA GLU A 653 -11.08 -34.50 0.49
C GLU A 653 -9.98 -33.50 0.08
N THR A 654 -9.68 -33.38 -1.22
CA THR A 654 -8.65 -32.50 -1.77
C THR A 654 -9.03 -31.01 -1.79
N PHE A 655 -10.32 -30.63 -1.68
CA PHE A 655 -10.77 -29.22 -1.73
C PHE A 655 -11.29 -28.67 -0.39
N ASN A 656 -10.94 -29.27 0.74
CA ASN A 656 -11.15 -28.61 2.02
C ASN A 656 -9.99 -27.63 2.31
N MET A 657 -10.28 -26.33 2.33
CA MET A 657 -9.26 -25.28 2.56
C MET A 657 -8.66 -25.25 3.97
N ASP A 658 -9.16 -26.07 4.89
CA ASP A 658 -8.58 -26.32 6.21
C ASP A 658 -7.71 -27.60 6.24
N THR A 659 -7.87 -28.54 5.31
CA THR A 659 -6.99 -29.73 5.13
C THR A 659 -5.86 -29.53 4.12
N LEU A 660 -5.64 -28.30 3.63
CA LEU A 660 -4.47 -27.93 2.81
C LEU A 660 -3.15 -27.93 3.62
N ASP A 661 -2.92 -28.92 4.47
CA ASP A 661 -1.75 -29.04 5.34
C ASP A 661 -0.82 -30.14 4.84
N PHE A 662 0.24 -29.70 4.15
CA PHE A 662 1.21 -30.55 3.46
C PHE A 662 2.62 -30.25 3.99
N SER A 663 2.95 -30.81 5.16
CA SER A 663 4.34 -31.04 5.57
C SER A 663 4.85 -32.35 4.97
N ALA A 664 6.18 -32.54 4.94
CA ALA A 664 6.89 -33.65 4.30
C ALA A 664 6.74 -33.77 2.77
N GLY A 665 5.55 -34.07 2.22
CA GLY A 665 5.42 -34.57 0.84
C GLY A 665 5.97 -33.63 -0.26
N MET A 666 5.84 -32.30 -0.10
CA MET A 666 6.38 -31.35 -1.09
C MET A 666 7.88 -31.07 -0.90
N GLU A 667 8.42 -31.33 0.29
CA GLU A 667 9.85 -31.25 0.60
C GLU A 667 10.59 -32.46 -0.02
N GLU A 668 10.03 -33.66 0.14
CA GLU A 668 10.46 -34.88 -0.54
C GLU A 668 10.34 -34.75 -2.07
N THR A 669 9.25 -34.18 -2.58
CA THR A 669 9.10 -33.88 -4.03
C THR A 669 10.19 -32.92 -4.53
N MET A 670 10.59 -31.92 -3.73
CA MET A 670 11.65 -30.96 -4.10
C MET A 670 13.06 -31.56 -4.00
N MET A 671 13.29 -32.49 -3.05
CA MET A 671 14.53 -33.28 -2.98
C MET A 671 14.65 -34.23 -4.18
N ASN A 672 13.61 -34.98 -4.50
CA ASN A 672 13.62 -35.90 -5.65
C ASN A 672 13.81 -35.13 -6.98
N ALA A 673 13.06 -34.04 -7.19
CA ALA A 673 13.19 -33.21 -8.39
C ALA A 673 14.58 -32.53 -8.53
N THR A 674 15.31 -32.31 -7.43
CA THR A 674 16.70 -31.84 -7.50
C THR A 674 17.69 -32.98 -7.71
N GLN A 675 17.46 -34.18 -7.17
CA GLN A 675 18.30 -35.35 -7.48
C GLN A 675 18.18 -35.79 -8.94
N ASP A 676 16.98 -35.83 -9.52
CA ASP A 676 16.77 -36.16 -10.94
C ASP A 676 17.42 -35.13 -11.88
N PHE A 677 17.43 -33.84 -11.48
CA PHE A 677 18.13 -32.77 -12.21
C PHE A 677 19.66 -32.94 -12.19
N TRP A 678 20.25 -33.38 -11.09
CA TRP A 678 21.68 -33.69 -11.05
C TRP A 678 22.03 -35.01 -11.76
N GLY A 679 21.14 -36.00 -11.74
CA GLY A 679 21.32 -37.29 -12.41
C GLY A 679 21.26 -37.25 -13.94
N SER A 680 20.83 -36.14 -14.53
CA SER A 680 20.62 -35.99 -15.98
C SER A 680 21.70 -35.20 -16.73
N PHE A 681 22.83 -34.88 -16.09
CA PHE A 681 24.02 -34.28 -16.73
C PHE A 681 25.06 -35.34 -17.16
N PRO A 682 25.25 -35.62 -18.46
CA PRO A 682 26.38 -36.39 -18.95
C PRO A 682 27.64 -35.51 -19.02
N GLY A 683 28.51 -35.59 -18.02
CA GLY A 683 29.68 -34.72 -17.93
C GLY A 683 30.79 -35.24 -17.02
N GLU A 684 31.57 -36.22 -17.49
CA GLU A 684 32.85 -36.57 -16.86
C GLU A 684 33.85 -35.41 -17.03
N VAL A 685 34.37 -34.89 -15.91
CA VAL A 685 35.69 -34.23 -15.88
C VAL A 685 36.45 -34.84 -14.71
N GLY A 686 37.53 -35.57 -15.00
CA GLY A 686 38.09 -36.57 -14.10
C GLY A 686 38.86 -36.01 -12.90
N VAL A 687 38.84 -36.77 -11.80
CA VAL A 687 39.83 -36.64 -10.72
C VAL A 687 41.18 -37.17 -11.25
N GLY A 688 42.21 -36.31 -11.28
CA GLY A 688 43.54 -36.66 -11.74
C GLY A 688 44.61 -36.25 -10.73
N TYR A 689 45.03 -37.18 -9.87
CA TYR A 689 46.21 -37.02 -9.02
C TYR A 689 47.48 -37.43 -9.79
N GLN A 690 48.45 -36.52 -9.89
CA GLN A 690 49.87 -36.80 -9.66
C GLN A 690 50.65 -35.50 -9.40
#